data_AF-A0A3F2RI04-F1
#
_entry.id   AF-A0A3F2RI04-F1
#
_cell.length_a   1.000
_cell.length_b   1.000
_cell.length_c   1.000
_cell.angle_alpha   90.00
_cell.angle_beta   90.00
_cell.angle_gamma   90.00
#
_symmetry.space_group_name_H-M   'P 1'
#
loop_
_entity.id
_entity.type
_entity.pdbx_description
1 polymer ?
#
loop_
_entity_poly.entity_id
_entity_poly.type
_entity_poly.pdbx_seq_one_letter_code
_entity_poly.pdbx_strand_id
1 'polypeptide(L)'
;MYMQWISDASVGDGEETIKKLFKLAQGDYWSVSLTLQYLKFVRNTGDTAELKRTMDKAQKTLGTHFARGHEVWALCRELTTDKFDEEEAGTKLEKERAVRELFCKQMQLPLDQNDLVMSEFRAWDAYNSLDGEAAGELEQASKRQSKVFAPLIKKLRGFEARINAAPGTEDAANPEQTWTQYLNFVKHRVAPLMANDKATGMSELSRQIVVCLYERAASVMCLSPTVWASYLEYLESDKSGDGGNEKLDVAYRAVRNVSFDSSVWSELLVEMERRRKSMDEISEFVRMELLARSSPPTMDQFHFLSALLTWCDVVRRHASTSIDGKSLEDSVQQVEALVGGVFTECEQFMTKTFPDFLEGVRRLMEYRSKCYWSLMPPGMLRLMPATIKKVNKIQQVWKQMLSTPLGEQTATWLAYFEAIQRTGAFSVTALRAAVFDEAVQCAKDSPLALAEAWVVFERECGDLDNYLRARQHHAKLHATVPVAAVPQPIAAIPQPADAGDIKKAKKRKASGGSEQTTPKQPEVKRAKSGTSNASSDSAAPAVSSVAKDSKSTQNVAQKKVVHESLTNEHTLFLCNVSKDATKEDVEALFKDIPSLKDIRLVVKTRGDRVKSRGMAYVQFTDGAGVEEGLKLNGSLLDGHPLRVERSRPPSTSASTPGGKSSAGRESTQKNDPVTIFVGNLNREKSKEQVTEEQLQVVLQQAMQSAGELVVVTRVSILKDRYGKLKNYGLVQLAKPSHVAFCLNNAEVSSSHTPQRGTVPPSALPLLLVVGLLVVGAGVWLVVVSTLLPAGAASCGVEGDCVMLGRSPASWMSPLPE
;
A
#
# COMPACT_ATOMS: atom_id res chain seq x y z
N MET A 1 -0.24 26.43 -9.45
CA MET A 1 0.93 27.27 -9.73
C MET A 1 1.66 26.83 -11.00
N TYR A 2 2.24 25.61 -11.06
CA TYR A 2 2.92 25.13 -12.29
C TYR A 2 2.08 25.17 -13.57
N MET A 3 0.80 24.79 -13.51
CA MET A 3 -0.11 24.86 -14.69
C MET A 3 -0.21 26.28 -15.24
N GLN A 4 -0.22 27.29 -14.36
CA GLN A 4 -0.28 28.69 -14.74
C GLN A 4 1.05 29.14 -15.35
N TRP A 5 2.18 28.82 -14.70
CA TRP A 5 3.51 29.14 -15.23
C TRP A 5 3.77 28.50 -16.59
N ILE A 6 3.32 27.26 -16.80
CA ILE A 6 3.43 26.57 -18.09
C ILE A 6 2.55 27.25 -19.14
N SER A 7 1.34 27.68 -18.76
CA SER A 7 0.48 28.46 -19.64
C SER A 7 1.14 29.79 -20.05
N ASP A 8 1.72 30.51 -19.09
CA ASP A 8 2.39 31.79 -19.34
C ASP A 8 3.63 31.59 -20.23
N ALA A 9 4.46 30.58 -19.93
CA ALA A 9 5.62 30.22 -20.73
C ALA A 9 5.26 29.80 -22.17
N SER A 10 4.11 29.15 -22.37
CA SER A 10 3.67 28.73 -23.70
C SER A 10 3.36 29.89 -24.67
N VAL A 11 3.25 31.13 -24.16
CA VAL A 11 2.96 32.32 -24.96
C VAL A 11 4.24 32.99 -25.50
N GLY A 12 5.42 32.72 -24.92
CA GLY A 12 6.64 33.45 -25.30
C GLY A 12 8.00 32.78 -25.02
N ASP A 13 8.04 31.67 -24.29
CA ASP A 13 9.27 30.96 -23.98
C ASP A 13 9.51 29.78 -24.95
N GLY A 14 10.78 29.41 -25.13
CA GLY A 14 11.16 28.27 -25.96
C GLY A 14 10.75 26.91 -25.38
N GLU A 15 10.64 25.90 -26.25
CA GLU A 15 10.23 24.53 -25.90
C GLU A 15 11.05 23.92 -24.75
N GLU A 16 12.35 24.19 -24.71
CA GLU A 16 13.26 23.73 -23.66
C GLU A 16 12.90 24.27 -22.27
N THR A 17 12.45 25.53 -22.19
CA THR A 17 12.01 26.14 -20.93
C THR A 17 10.75 25.44 -20.42
N ILE A 18 9.80 25.17 -21.32
CA ILE A 18 8.55 24.45 -21.00
C ILE A 18 8.87 23.02 -20.55
N LYS A 19 9.78 22.30 -21.24
CA LYS A 19 10.25 20.97 -20.81
C LYS A 19 10.87 21.01 -19.42
N LYS A 20 11.68 22.03 -19.10
CA LYS A 20 12.26 22.21 -17.75
C LYS A 20 11.18 22.43 -16.69
N LEU A 21 10.16 23.25 -16.97
CA LEU A 21 9.05 23.48 -16.04
C LEU A 21 8.26 22.19 -15.76
N PHE A 22 7.97 21.38 -16.78
CA PHE A 22 7.34 20.07 -16.57
C PHE A 22 8.21 19.12 -15.73
N LYS A 23 9.53 19.10 -15.97
CA LYS A 23 10.47 18.28 -15.18
C LYS A 23 10.51 18.73 -13.71
N LEU A 24 10.56 20.04 -13.46
CA LEU A 24 10.49 20.59 -12.10
C LEU A 24 9.17 20.22 -11.41
N ALA A 25 8.03 20.41 -12.10
CA ALA A 25 6.73 20.09 -11.54
C ALA A 25 6.59 18.60 -11.17
N GLN A 26 7.10 17.69 -12.03
CA GLN A 26 7.12 16.25 -11.75
C GLN A 26 8.07 15.87 -10.61
N GLY A 27 9.14 16.63 -10.41
CA GLY A 27 10.08 16.45 -9.30
C GLY A 27 9.45 16.83 -7.95
N ASP A 28 8.53 17.79 -7.93
CA ASP A 28 7.88 18.22 -6.70
C ASP A 28 6.77 17.29 -6.24
N TYR A 29 5.79 17.02 -7.11
CA TYR A 29 4.67 16.13 -6.82
C TYR A 29 4.13 15.48 -8.09
N TRP A 30 3.68 14.23 -7.96
CA TRP A 30 3.04 13.55 -9.08
C TRP A 30 1.62 14.08 -9.29
N SER A 31 1.31 14.48 -10.53
CA SER A 31 0.01 15.03 -10.90
C SER A 31 -0.45 14.47 -12.25
N VAL A 32 -1.60 13.78 -12.24
CA VAL A 32 -2.22 13.23 -13.45
C VAL A 32 -2.43 14.34 -14.49
N SER A 33 -3.01 15.47 -14.08
CA SER A 33 -3.32 16.57 -15.01
C SER A 33 -2.07 17.13 -15.69
N LEU A 34 -0.98 17.33 -14.95
CA LEU A 34 0.30 17.82 -15.51
C LEU A 34 0.94 16.77 -16.44
N THR A 35 0.88 15.49 -16.08
CA THR A 35 1.41 14.42 -16.93
C THR A 35 0.65 14.29 -18.25
N LEU A 36 -0.69 14.41 -18.24
CA LEU A 36 -1.48 14.40 -19.46
C LEU A 36 -1.13 15.59 -20.38
N GLN A 37 -0.93 16.78 -19.80
CA GLN A 37 -0.48 17.95 -20.57
C GLN A 37 0.92 17.76 -21.14
N TYR A 38 1.85 17.20 -20.36
CA TYR A 38 3.21 16.95 -20.82
C TYR A 38 3.24 15.95 -21.97
N LEU A 39 2.46 14.87 -21.91
CA LEU A 39 2.37 13.90 -23.00
C LEU A 39 1.86 14.54 -24.30
N LYS A 40 0.82 15.40 -24.21
CA LYS A 40 0.31 16.15 -25.36
C LYS A 40 1.35 17.15 -25.89
N PHE A 41 2.09 17.80 -25.01
CA PHE A 41 3.17 18.71 -25.37
C PHE A 41 4.29 17.99 -26.12
N VAL A 42 4.81 16.87 -25.59
CA VAL A 42 5.88 16.10 -26.23
C VAL A 42 5.44 15.57 -27.59
N ARG A 43 4.19 15.11 -27.73
CA ARG A 43 3.61 14.75 -29.03
C ARG A 43 3.70 15.90 -30.02
N ASN A 44 3.29 17.10 -29.63
CA ASN A 44 3.30 18.27 -30.51
C ASN A 44 4.72 18.71 -30.91
N THR A 45 5.74 18.42 -30.09
CA THR A 45 7.15 18.70 -30.45
C THR A 45 7.74 17.70 -31.47
N GLY A 46 7.06 16.60 -31.77
CA GLY A 46 7.47 15.64 -32.81
C GLY A 46 8.55 14.62 -32.42
N ASP A 47 9.04 14.61 -31.17
CA ASP A 47 10.00 13.60 -30.71
C ASP A 47 9.30 12.29 -30.32
N THR A 48 9.22 11.36 -31.27
CA THR A 48 8.57 10.05 -31.08
C THR A 48 9.28 9.16 -30.05
N ALA A 49 10.60 9.29 -29.90
CA ALA A 49 11.37 8.52 -28.95
C ALA A 49 11.18 9.05 -27.51
N GLU A 50 11.19 10.37 -27.33
CA GLU A 50 10.85 11.02 -26.06
C GLU A 50 9.40 10.73 -25.67
N LEU A 51 8.47 10.76 -26.63
CA LEU A 51 7.05 10.46 -26.38
C LEU A 51 6.89 9.04 -25.83
N LYS A 52 7.50 8.04 -26.47
CA LYS A 52 7.44 6.65 -26.01
C LYS A 52 8.01 6.48 -24.60
N ARG A 53 9.18 7.05 -24.32
CA ARG A 53 9.79 7.01 -22.97
C ARG A 53 8.90 7.67 -21.91
N THR A 54 8.28 8.79 -22.26
CA THR A 54 7.40 9.54 -21.35
C THR A 54 6.10 8.78 -21.10
N MET A 55 5.53 8.14 -22.13
CA MET A 55 4.36 7.26 -22.00
C MET A 55 4.66 6.07 -21.10
N ASP A 56 5.79 5.38 -21.31
CA ASP A 56 6.20 4.24 -20.48
C ASP A 56 6.38 4.67 -19.01
N LYS A 57 6.98 5.83 -18.76
CA LYS A 57 7.11 6.40 -17.41
C LYS A 57 5.73 6.71 -16.81
N ALA A 58 4.84 7.33 -17.57
CA ALA A 58 3.50 7.70 -17.11
C ALA A 58 2.68 6.45 -16.75
N GLN A 59 2.74 5.40 -17.57
CA GLN A 59 2.06 4.12 -17.32
C GLN A 59 2.55 3.43 -16.05
N LYS A 60 3.88 3.41 -15.82
CA LYS A 60 4.48 2.79 -14.63
C LYS A 60 4.23 3.57 -13.33
N THR A 61 4.06 4.89 -13.43
CA THR A 61 3.87 5.78 -12.26
C THR A 61 2.36 6.08 -12.07
N LEU A 62 1.87 7.17 -12.65
CA LEU A 62 0.50 7.67 -12.51
C LEU A 62 -0.56 6.78 -13.19
N GLY A 63 -0.17 5.89 -14.10
CA GLY A 63 -1.05 4.85 -14.62
C GLY A 63 -1.54 3.87 -13.53
N THR A 64 -0.84 3.79 -12.40
CA THR A 64 -1.25 2.98 -11.23
C THR A 64 -2.19 3.73 -10.27
N HIS A 65 -2.48 5.01 -10.53
CA HIS A 65 -3.37 5.81 -9.70
C HIS A 65 -4.80 5.23 -9.72
N PHE A 66 -5.31 4.78 -8.56
CA PHE A 66 -6.60 4.10 -8.46
C PHE A 66 -7.77 4.82 -9.16
N ALA A 67 -8.05 6.07 -8.77
CA ALA A 67 -9.21 6.81 -9.31
C ALA A 67 -8.99 7.36 -10.73
N ARG A 68 -7.80 7.93 -11.02
CA ARG A 68 -7.53 8.72 -12.23
C ARG A 68 -6.53 8.10 -13.22
N GLY A 69 -5.95 6.94 -12.90
CA GLY A 69 -4.96 6.28 -13.76
C GLY A 69 -5.51 5.89 -15.12
N HIS A 70 -6.82 5.60 -15.21
CA HIS A 70 -7.51 5.30 -16.47
C HIS A 70 -7.38 6.42 -17.51
N GLU A 71 -7.28 7.70 -17.09
CA GLU A 71 -7.07 8.84 -17.97
C GLU A 71 -5.70 8.76 -18.68
N VAL A 72 -4.66 8.33 -17.96
CA VAL A 72 -3.30 8.15 -18.49
C VAL A 72 -3.29 7.04 -19.54
N TRP A 73 -3.90 5.90 -19.22
CA TRP A 73 -4.00 4.77 -20.15
C TRP A 73 -4.81 5.11 -21.40
N ALA A 74 -5.91 5.84 -21.25
CA ALA A 74 -6.73 6.29 -22.37
C ALA A 74 -5.93 7.19 -23.32
N LEU A 75 -5.21 8.19 -22.78
CA LEU A 75 -4.35 9.05 -23.60
C LEU A 75 -3.20 8.27 -24.25
N CYS A 76 -2.60 7.31 -23.56
CA CYS A 76 -1.56 6.46 -24.16
C CYS A 76 -2.09 5.64 -25.35
N ARG A 77 -3.32 5.11 -25.25
CA ARG A 77 -3.97 4.41 -26.37
C ARG A 77 -4.26 5.35 -27.53
N GLU A 78 -4.77 6.55 -27.26
CA GLU A 78 -5.01 7.59 -28.26
C GLU A 78 -3.72 7.93 -29.01
N LEU A 79 -2.65 8.26 -28.29
CA LEU A 79 -1.36 8.62 -28.88
C LEU A 79 -0.72 7.47 -29.68
N THR A 80 -0.90 6.23 -29.23
CA THR A 80 -0.41 5.05 -29.96
C THR A 80 -1.23 4.84 -31.23
N THR A 81 -2.55 5.02 -31.17
CA THR A 81 -3.45 4.91 -32.32
C THR A 81 -3.09 5.94 -33.37
N ASP A 82 -2.93 7.20 -32.96
CA ASP A 82 -2.58 8.32 -33.82
C ASP A 82 -1.23 8.11 -34.52
N LYS A 83 -0.22 7.60 -33.78
CA LYS A 83 1.10 7.29 -34.34
C LYS A 83 1.00 6.33 -35.54
N PHE A 84 0.24 5.25 -35.39
CA PHE A 84 0.08 4.26 -36.46
C PHE A 84 -0.86 4.73 -37.59
N ASP A 85 -1.77 5.66 -37.32
CA ASP A 85 -2.63 6.26 -38.35
C ASP A 85 -1.87 7.24 -39.26
N GLU A 86 -0.76 7.81 -38.77
CA GLU A 86 0.17 8.62 -39.55
C GLU A 86 1.17 7.76 -40.36
N GLU A 87 1.38 6.49 -40.00
CA GLU A 87 2.25 5.53 -40.70
C GLU A 87 1.48 4.79 -41.83
N GLU A 88 2.16 4.42 -42.94
CA GLU A 88 1.52 3.81 -44.13
C GLU A 88 0.74 2.50 -43.86
N ALA A 89 -0.15 2.13 -44.80
CA ALA A 89 -1.19 1.10 -44.70
C ALA A 89 -0.76 -0.36 -44.38
N GLY A 90 0.52 -0.63 -44.10
CA GLY A 90 1.09 -1.94 -43.77
C GLY A 90 1.20 -2.29 -42.28
N THR A 91 1.01 -1.34 -41.36
CA THR A 91 1.26 -1.54 -39.90
C THR A 91 0.01 -1.90 -39.08
N LYS A 92 -1.12 -2.23 -39.73
CA LYS A 92 -2.41 -2.48 -39.03
C LYS A 92 -2.33 -3.56 -37.96
N LEU A 93 -1.63 -4.66 -38.21
CA LEU A 93 -1.45 -5.74 -37.23
C LEU A 93 -0.60 -5.28 -36.02
N GLU A 94 0.44 -4.48 -36.27
CA GLU A 94 1.31 -3.93 -35.22
C GLU A 94 0.56 -2.91 -34.36
N LYS A 95 -0.29 -2.08 -34.99
CA LYS A 95 -1.22 -1.18 -34.32
C LYS A 95 -2.16 -1.95 -33.39
N GLU A 96 -2.82 -3.00 -33.89
CA GLU A 96 -3.69 -3.84 -33.08
C GLU A 96 -2.94 -4.45 -31.90
N ARG A 97 -1.75 -5.02 -32.13
CA ARG A 97 -0.91 -5.59 -31.07
C ARG A 97 -0.54 -4.57 -29.99
N ALA A 98 -0.08 -3.39 -30.39
CA ALA A 98 0.33 -2.35 -29.45
C ALA A 98 -0.84 -1.83 -28.61
N VAL A 99 -2.01 -1.58 -29.22
CA VAL A 99 -3.20 -1.12 -28.50
C VAL A 99 -3.74 -2.22 -27.58
N ARG A 100 -3.77 -3.47 -28.04
CA ARG A 100 -4.17 -4.64 -27.23
C ARG A 100 -3.27 -4.81 -26.01
N GLU A 101 -1.95 -4.67 -26.19
CA GLU A 101 -0.99 -4.72 -25.08
C GLU A 101 -1.29 -3.68 -24.00
N LEU A 102 -1.63 -2.44 -24.39
CA LEU A 102 -1.99 -1.37 -23.45
C LEU A 102 -3.26 -1.70 -22.64
N PHE A 103 -4.29 -2.26 -23.28
CA PHE A 103 -5.48 -2.73 -22.57
C PHE A 103 -5.16 -3.84 -21.58
N CYS A 104 -4.37 -4.84 -22.01
CA CYS A 104 -3.96 -5.94 -21.15
C CYS A 104 -3.15 -5.45 -19.93
N LYS A 105 -2.20 -4.53 -20.12
CA LYS A 105 -1.43 -3.92 -19.03
C LYS A 105 -2.33 -3.14 -18.05
N GLN A 106 -3.29 -2.36 -18.55
CA GLN A 106 -4.23 -1.66 -17.68
C GLN A 106 -5.09 -2.63 -16.84
N MET A 107 -5.53 -3.76 -17.42
CA MET A 107 -6.33 -4.77 -16.72
C MET A 107 -5.55 -5.57 -15.67
N GLN A 108 -4.21 -5.43 -15.61
CA GLN A 108 -3.40 -5.97 -14.52
C GLN A 108 -3.43 -5.09 -13.25
N LEU A 109 -4.07 -3.92 -13.31
CA LEU A 109 -4.19 -2.96 -12.22
C LEU A 109 -5.60 -2.93 -11.64
N PRO A 110 -5.78 -2.72 -10.32
CA PRO A 110 -7.10 -2.58 -9.72
C PRO A 110 -7.64 -1.15 -9.85
N LEU A 111 -7.78 -0.61 -11.06
CA LEU A 111 -8.27 0.78 -11.26
C LEU A 111 -9.80 0.88 -11.16
N ASP A 112 -10.28 2.07 -10.82
CA ASP A 112 -11.70 2.32 -10.53
C ASP A 112 -12.64 2.09 -11.73
N GLN A 113 -12.23 2.53 -12.92
CA GLN A 113 -13.03 2.48 -14.17
C GLN A 113 -12.69 1.29 -15.07
N ASN A 114 -12.05 0.25 -14.54
CA ASN A 114 -11.66 -0.90 -15.38
C ASN A 114 -12.86 -1.70 -15.91
N ASP A 115 -14.03 -1.60 -15.29
CA ASP A 115 -15.30 -2.14 -15.80
C ASP A 115 -15.73 -1.52 -17.14
N LEU A 116 -15.64 -0.19 -17.25
CA LEU A 116 -15.88 0.53 -18.50
C LEU A 116 -14.83 0.16 -19.56
N VAL A 117 -13.56 0.14 -19.17
CA VAL A 117 -12.47 -0.21 -20.09
C VAL A 117 -12.56 -1.65 -20.60
N MET A 118 -13.06 -2.60 -19.79
CA MET A 118 -13.35 -3.95 -20.27
C MET A 118 -14.44 -3.96 -21.34
N SER A 119 -15.44 -3.09 -21.24
CA SER A 119 -16.51 -2.97 -22.23
C SER A 119 -16.01 -2.31 -23.52
N GLU A 120 -15.24 -1.23 -23.40
CA GLU A 120 -14.55 -0.59 -24.52
C GLU A 120 -13.64 -1.56 -25.26
N PHE A 121 -12.86 -2.34 -24.51
CA PHE A 121 -11.98 -3.35 -25.07
C PHE A 121 -12.77 -4.40 -25.88
N ARG A 122 -13.86 -4.95 -25.34
CA ARG A 122 -14.67 -5.95 -26.04
C ARG A 122 -15.23 -5.41 -27.36
N ALA A 123 -15.70 -4.16 -27.34
CA ALA A 123 -16.16 -3.50 -28.56
C ALA A 123 -15.01 -3.32 -29.55
N TRP A 124 -13.85 -2.84 -29.07
CA TRP A 124 -12.66 -2.65 -29.90
C TRP A 124 -12.17 -3.97 -30.53
N ASP A 125 -12.07 -5.05 -29.75
CA ASP A 125 -11.58 -6.37 -30.18
C ASP A 125 -12.51 -7.00 -31.22
N ALA A 126 -13.83 -6.78 -31.13
CA ALA A 126 -14.79 -7.24 -32.12
C ALA A 126 -14.58 -6.63 -33.53
N TYR A 127 -14.00 -5.43 -33.61
CA TYR A 127 -13.67 -4.78 -34.88
C TYR A 127 -12.20 -4.97 -35.31
N ASN A 128 -11.34 -5.50 -34.44
CA ASN A 128 -9.88 -5.57 -34.65
C ASN A 128 -9.38 -7.02 -34.45
N SER A 129 -9.70 -7.89 -35.40
CA SER A 129 -9.50 -9.34 -35.31
C SER A 129 -8.30 -9.88 -36.10
N LEU A 130 -7.32 -9.04 -36.46
CA LEU A 130 -6.17 -9.48 -37.25
C LEU A 130 -5.20 -10.36 -36.45
N ASP A 131 -5.22 -10.26 -35.11
CA ASP A 131 -4.31 -10.96 -34.19
C ASP A 131 -5.03 -12.06 -33.38
N GLY A 132 -5.52 -13.10 -34.06
CA GLY A 132 -6.32 -14.17 -33.45
C GLY A 132 -5.59 -15.03 -32.39
N GLU A 133 -4.26 -14.99 -32.32
CA GLU A 133 -3.46 -15.76 -31.36
C GLU A 133 -3.41 -15.12 -29.95
N ALA A 134 -3.70 -13.82 -29.81
CA ALA A 134 -3.59 -13.08 -28.55
C ALA A 134 -4.80 -13.18 -27.61
N ALA A 135 -5.84 -13.95 -27.98
CA ALA A 135 -7.08 -14.06 -27.20
C ALA A 135 -6.89 -14.67 -25.78
N GLY A 136 -5.85 -15.49 -25.60
CA GLY A 136 -5.56 -16.17 -24.33
C GLY A 136 -5.10 -15.23 -23.20
N GLU A 137 -4.17 -14.32 -23.48
CA GLU A 137 -3.63 -13.36 -22.51
C GLU A 137 -4.72 -12.41 -22.00
N LEU A 138 -5.62 -12.04 -22.90
CA LEU A 138 -6.76 -11.20 -22.63
C LEU A 138 -7.76 -11.85 -21.67
N GLU A 139 -8.11 -13.11 -21.93
CA GLU A 139 -9.08 -13.82 -21.10
C GLU A 139 -8.52 -13.97 -19.66
N GLN A 140 -7.20 -14.15 -19.53
CA GLN A 140 -6.52 -14.18 -18.25
C GLN A 140 -6.59 -12.82 -17.52
N ALA A 141 -6.33 -11.71 -18.22
CA ALA A 141 -6.43 -10.36 -17.66
C ALA A 141 -7.86 -10.05 -17.19
N SER A 142 -8.87 -10.38 -18.00
CA SER A 142 -10.28 -10.18 -17.64
C SER A 142 -10.73 -11.05 -16.46
N LYS A 143 -10.29 -12.31 -16.40
CA LYS A 143 -10.53 -13.21 -15.25
C LYS A 143 -9.91 -12.65 -13.98
N ARG A 144 -8.71 -12.07 -14.05
CA ARG A 144 -8.05 -11.43 -12.90
C ARG A 144 -8.84 -10.22 -12.41
N GLN A 145 -9.27 -9.35 -13.32
CA GLN A 145 -10.05 -8.16 -12.99
C GLN A 145 -11.35 -8.53 -12.28
N SER A 146 -12.11 -9.48 -12.83
CA SER A 146 -13.41 -9.91 -12.29
C SER A 146 -13.31 -10.72 -11.00
N LYS A 147 -12.35 -11.62 -10.86
CA LYS A 147 -12.26 -12.53 -9.69
C LYS A 147 -11.39 -11.99 -8.56
N VAL A 148 -10.26 -11.35 -8.88
CA VAL A 148 -9.27 -10.91 -7.89
C VAL A 148 -9.51 -9.47 -7.48
N PHE A 149 -9.65 -8.55 -8.45
CA PHE A 149 -9.68 -7.13 -8.17
C PHE A 149 -11.07 -6.58 -7.84
N ALA A 150 -12.16 -7.12 -8.39
CA ALA A 150 -13.52 -6.66 -8.09
C ALA A 150 -13.84 -6.48 -6.58
N PRO A 151 -13.57 -7.45 -5.68
CA PRO A 151 -13.82 -7.25 -4.25
C PRO A 151 -12.90 -6.20 -3.60
N LEU A 152 -11.70 -5.99 -4.13
CA LEU A 152 -10.75 -5.01 -3.64
C LEU A 152 -11.14 -3.59 -4.08
N ILE A 153 -11.55 -3.42 -5.34
CA ILE A 153 -12.01 -2.14 -5.91
C ILE A 153 -13.15 -1.58 -5.08
N LYS A 154 -14.11 -2.40 -4.64
CA LYS A 154 -15.19 -1.96 -3.74
C LYS A 154 -14.64 -1.36 -2.42
N LYS A 155 -13.62 -1.96 -1.84
CA LYS A 155 -12.97 -1.43 -0.62
C LYS A 155 -12.17 -0.16 -0.92
N LEU A 156 -11.44 -0.14 -2.03
CA LEU A 156 -10.66 1.01 -2.48
C LEU A 156 -11.56 2.24 -2.72
N ARG A 157 -12.72 2.07 -3.37
CA ARG A 157 -13.75 3.11 -3.48
C ARG A 157 -14.19 3.65 -2.11
N GLY A 158 -14.32 2.78 -1.11
CA GLY A 158 -14.63 3.18 0.25
C GLY A 158 -13.52 4.00 0.92
N PHE A 159 -12.25 3.72 0.64
CA PHE A 159 -11.14 4.56 1.09
C PHE A 159 -11.11 5.91 0.35
N GLU A 160 -11.30 5.91 -0.97
CA GLU A 160 -11.40 7.13 -1.77
C GLU A 160 -12.54 8.04 -1.29
N ALA A 161 -13.70 7.48 -0.93
CA ALA A 161 -14.80 8.25 -0.37
C ALA A 161 -14.43 8.91 0.97
N ARG A 162 -13.67 8.21 1.83
CA ARG A 162 -13.25 8.73 3.14
C ARG A 162 -12.19 9.83 3.04
N ILE A 163 -11.20 9.68 2.16
CA ILE A 163 -10.19 10.74 1.97
C ILE A 163 -10.76 11.98 1.29
N ASN A 164 -11.87 11.83 0.55
CA ASN A 164 -12.61 12.94 -0.08
C ASN A 164 -13.86 13.33 0.73
N ALA A 165 -13.97 12.90 2.00
CA ALA A 165 -15.12 13.20 2.83
C ALA A 165 -15.23 14.71 3.06
N ALA A 166 -16.48 15.21 3.16
CA ALA A 166 -16.73 16.62 3.36
C ALA A 166 -16.15 17.10 4.71
N PRO A 167 -15.68 18.37 4.80
CA PRO A 167 -15.23 18.95 6.06
C PRO A 167 -16.30 18.83 7.15
N GLY A 168 -15.89 18.46 8.36
CA GLY A 168 -16.79 18.29 9.52
C GLY A 168 -17.31 16.86 9.75
N THR A 169 -16.95 15.90 8.88
CA THR A 169 -17.17 14.47 9.13
C THR A 169 -16.08 13.87 10.03
N GLU A 170 -16.37 12.75 10.72
CA GLU A 170 -15.36 12.05 11.54
C GLU A 170 -14.13 11.64 10.72
N ASP A 171 -14.33 11.17 9.48
CA ASP A 171 -13.26 10.78 8.57
C ASP A 171 -12.40 11.99 8.11
N ALA A 172 -12.99 13.17 8.01
CA ALA A 172 -12.28 14.42 7.71
C ALA A 172 -11.60 15.04 8.95
N ALA A 173 -11.99 14.64 10.16
CA ALA A 173 -11.40 15.15 11.41
C ALA A 173 -9.98 14.62 11.64
N ASN A 174 -9.68 13.41 11.16
CA ASN A 174 -8.33 12.82 11.27
C ASN A 174 -7.82 12.30 9.91
N PRO A 175 -7.43 13.20 9.00
CA PRO A 175 -7.01 12.84 7.65
C PRO A 175 -5.77 11.94 7.66
N GLU A 176 -4.85 12.16 8.60
CA GLU A 176 -3.63 11.35 8.73
C GLU A 176 -3.98 9.88 8.98
N GLN A 177 -4.85 9.60 9.96
CA GLN A 177 -5.29 8.24 10.25
C GLN A 177 -6.01 7.60 9.06
N THR A 178 -6.86 8.34 8.35
CA THR A 178 -7.56 7.86 7.15
C THR A 178 -6.58 7.47 6.04
N TRP A 179 -5.57 8.30 5.77
CA TRP A 179 -4.50 8.00 4.81
C TRP A 179 -3.65 6.82 5.25
N THR A 180 -3.23 6.73 6.52
CA THR A 180 -2.45 5.61 7.06
C THR A 180 -3.21 4.29 6.93
N GLN A 181 -4.52 4.27 7.22
CA GLN A 181 -5.33 3.06 7.02
C GLN A 181 -5.40 2.65 5.55
N TYR A 182 -5.52 3.63 4.64
CA TYR A 182 -5.53 3.36 3.20
C TYR A 182 -4.19 2.78 2.73
N LEU A 183 -3.08 3.43 3.10
CA LEU A 183 -1.72 2.97 2.81
C LEU A 183 -1.48 1.55 3.31
N ASN A 184 -1.84 1.26 4.57
CA ASN A 184 -1.70 -0.07 5.16
C ASN A 184 -2.54 -1.13 4.44
N PHE A 185 -3.76 -0.78 4.02
CA PHE A 185 -4.59 -1.70 3.24
C PHE A 185 -3.93 -2.02 1.89
N VAL A 186 -3.44 -1.03 1.15
CA VAL A 186 -2.79 -1.27 -0.14
C VAL A 186 -1.48 -2.04 0.04
N LYS A 187 -0.63 -1.63 0.97
CA LYS A 187 0.67 -2.26 1.30
C LYS A 187 0.53 -3.73 1.69
N HIS A 188 -0.43 -4.07 2.54
CA HIS A 188 -0.53 -5.42 3.12
C HIS A 188 -1.59 -6.33 2.50
N ARG A 189 -2.55 -5.79 1.72
CA ARG A 189 -3.62 -6.59 1.10
C ARG A 189 -3.62 -6.53 -0.42
N VAL A 190 -3.34 -5.38 -1.04
CA VAL A 190 -3.42 -5.24 -2.50
C VAL A 190 -2.11 -5.62 -3.16
N ALA A 191 -1.00 -4.99 -2.77
CA ALA A 191 0.32 -5.22 -3.39
C ALA A 191 0.76 -6.71 -3.37
N PRO A 192 0.61 -7.47 -2.27
CA PRO A 192 1.02 -8.88 -2.24
C PRO A 192 0.23 -9.78 -3.21
N LEU A 193 -1.04 -9.46 -3.50
CA LEU A 193 -1.85 -10.19 -4.49
C LEU A 193 -1.40 -9.93 -5.92
N MET A 194 -0.67 -8.84 -6.15
CA MET A 194 -0.04 -8.53 -7.42
C MET A 194 1.34 -9.20 -7.53
N ALA A 195 2.10 -9.26 -6.43
CA ALA A 195 3.49 -9.73 -6.38
C ALA A 195 3.70 -11.25 -6.44
N ASN A 196 2.64 -12.08 -6.34
CA ASN A 196 2.76 -13.54 -6.31
C ASN A 196 3.28 -14.20 -7.60
N ASP A 197 3.61 -13.41 -8.62
CA ASP A 197 4.06 -13.89 -9.92
C ASP A 197 5.45 -13.31 -10.23
N LYS A 198 6.50 -13.96 -9.70
CA LYS A 198 7.89 -13.49 -9.78
C LYS A 198 8.44 -13.43 -11.22
N ALA A 199 7.76 -14.05 -12.19
CA ALA A 199 8.22 -14.16 -13.57
C ALA A 199 7.80 -13.01 -14.49
N THR A 200 6.85 -12.15 -14.10
CA THR A 200 6.12 -11.25 -15.04
C THR A 200 6.29 -9.75 -14.82
N GLY A 201 7.30 -9.28 -14.05
CA GLY A 201 7.45 -7.84 -13.75
C GLY A 201 6.34 -7.27 -12.86
N MET A 202 5.41 -8.12 -12.41
CA MET A 202 4.31 -7.80 -11.50
C MET A 202 4.77 -7.34 -10.11
N SER A 203 6.00 -7.68 -9.71
CA SER A 203 6.64 -7.17 -8.49
C SER A 203 6.85 -5.65 -8.57
N GLU A 204 7.28 -5.13 -9.72
CA GLU A 204 7.48 -3.70 -9.89
C GLU A 204 6.15 -2.95 -9.88
N LEU A 205 5.13 -3.47 -10.58
CA LEU A 205 3.80 -2.87 -10.58
C LEU A 205 3.17 -2.86 -9.16
N SER A 206 3.44 -3.88 -8.37
CA SER A 206 3.01 -3.96 -6.97
C SER A 206 3.71 -2.95 -6.06
N ARG A 207 4.96 -2.59 -6.38
CA ARG A 207 5.69 -1.51 -5.70
C ARG A 207 5.10 -0.17 -6.10
N GLN A 208 4.91 0.04 -7.40
CA GLN A 208 4.46 1.31 -7.96
C GLN A 208 3.06 1.73 -7.49
N ILE A 209 2.13 0.79 -7.26
CA ILE A 209 0.82 1.16 -6.71
C ILE A 209 0.92 1.71 -5.27
N VAL A 210 1.86 1.21 -4.47
CA VAL A 210 2.10 1.69 -3.11
C VAL A 210 2.80 3.04 -3.16
N VAL A 211 3.85 3.18 -4.00
CA VAL A 211 4.56 4.44 -4.23
C VAL A 211 3.59 5.53 -4.72
N CYS A 212 2.76 5.23 -5.72
CA CYS A 212 1.75 6.16 -6.22
C CYS A 212 0.79 6.61 -5.12
N LEU A 213 0.39 5.70 -4.21
CA LEU A 213 -0.47 6.08 -3.09
C LEU A 213 0.26 6.95 -2.06
N TYR A 214 1.54 6.70 -1.77
CA TYR A 214 2.36 7.58 -0.94
C TYR A 214 2.54 8.96 -1.59
N GLU A 215 2.82 9.04 -2.89
CA GLU A 215 2.93 10.31 -3.62
C GLU A 215 1.63 11.11 -3.56
N ARG A 216 0.48 10.43 -3.66
CA ARG A 216 -0.83 11.06 -3.44
C ARG A 216 -0.97 11.57 -2.00
N ALA A 217 -0.68 10.74 -1.01
CA ALA A 217 -0.77 11.12 0.40
C ALA A 217 0.15 12.31 0.72
N ALA A 218 1.40 12.28 0.28
CA ALA A 218 2.38 13.34 0.46
C ALA A 218 2.00 14.64 -0.26
N SER A 219 1.27 14.58 -1.38
CA SER A 219 0.77 15.78 -2.07
C SER A 219 -0.34 16.51 -1.30
N VAL A 220 -1.12 15.78 -0.49
CA VAL A 220 -2.23 16.32 0.31
C VAL A 220 -1.79 16.65 1.73
N MET A 221 -0.94 15.80 2.32
CA MET A 221 -0.44 15.87 3.69
C MET A 221 1.07 16.17 3.71
N CYS A 222 1.52 17.12 2.89
CA CYS A 222 2.94 17.41 2.71
C CYS A 222 3.65 17.85 4.00
N LEU A 223 2.93 18.38 4.98
CA LEU A 223 3.48 18.82 6.27
C LEU A 223 3.44 17.74 7.36
N SER A 224 3.02 16.50 7.06
CA SER A 224 2.95 15.42 8.05
C SER A 224 4.26 14.63 8.12
N PRO A 225 5.04 14.71 9.23
CA PRO A 225 6.30 13.97 9.36
C PRO A 225 6.10 12.46 9.28
N THR A 226 4.98 11.95 9.80
CA THR A 226 4.68 10.51 9.88
C THR A 226 4.49 9.89 8.49
N VAL A 227 3.83 10.60 7.56
CA VAL A 227 3.63 10.15 6.18
C VAL A 227 4.98 10.05 5.47
N TRP A 228 5.84 11.06 5.59
CA TRP A 228 7.17 11.05 5.00
C TRP A 228 8.07 9.96 5.60
N ALA A 229 8.09 9.81 6.93
CA ALA A 229 8.86 8.77 7.61
C ALA A 229 8.42 7.37 7.16
N SER A 230 7.10 7.09 7.13
CA SER A 230 6.55 5.82 6.63
C SER A 230 6.86 5.59 5.14
N TYR A 231 6.93 6.65 4.34
CA TYR A 231 7.27 6.56 2.92
C TYR A 231 8.75 6.19 2.74
N LEU A 232 9.66 6.88 3.44
CA LEU A 232 11.10 6.61 3.40
C LEU A 232 11.44 5.20 3.92
N GLU A 233 10.78 4.75 5.00
CA GLU A 233 10.92 3.39 5.53
C GLU A 233 10.45 2.33 4.50
N TYR A 234 9.35 2.61 3.79
CA TYR A 234 8.88 1.71 2.74
C TYR A 234 9.91 1.55 1.61
N LEU A 235 10.54 2.64 1.18
CA LEU A 235 11.57 2.63 0.14
C LEU A 235 12.85 1.90 0.60
N GLU A 236 13.15 1.89 1.90
CA GLU A 236 14.33 1.21 2.45
C GLU A 236 14.22 -0.32 2.46
N SER A 237 13.00 -0.85 2.50
CA SER A 237 12.76 -2.30 2.53
C SER A 237 13.21 -3.03 1.24
N ASP A 238 13.59 -2.29 0.20
CA ASP A 238 14.11 -2.82 -1.05
C ASP A 238 15.63 -3.08 -0.97
N LYS A 239 16.00 -4.35 -0.86
CA LYS A 239 17.39 -4.81 -0.67
C LYS A 239 18.16 -4.99 -1.97
N SER A 240 17.55 -4.78 -3.14
CA SER A 240 18.32 -4.74 -4.38
C SER A 240 19.18 -3.48 -4.34
N GLY A 241 20.49 -3.63 -4.18
CA GLY A 241 21.47 -2.53 -4.16
C GLY A 241 21.56 -1.69 -5.45
N ASP A 242 20.56 -1.81 -6.32
CA ASP A 242 20.36 -1.11 -7.60
C ASP A 242 19.14 -0.17 -7.57
N GLY A 243 18.38 -0.12 -6.47
CA GLY A 243 17.32 0.87 -6.31
C GLY A 243 17.95 2.26 -6.40
N GLY A 244 17.71 2.99 -7.49
CA GLY A 244 18.40 4.23 -7.85
C GLY A 244 18.26 5.36 -6.82
N ASN A 245 18.52 6.62 -7.21
CA ASN A 245 18.41 7.78 -6.31
C ASN A 245 16.97 8.08 -5.81
N GLU A 246 16.00 7.17 -5.99
CA GLU A 246 14.59 7.36 -5.63
C GLU A 246 14.40 7.71 -4.14
N LYS A 247 14.97 6.94 -3.19
CA LYS A 247 14.87 7.26 -1.75
C LYS A 247 15.52 8.61 -1.43
N LEU A 248 16.65 8.91 -2.06
CA LEU A 248 17.37 10.16 -1.86
C LEU A 248 16.55 11.37 -2.35
N ASP A 249 15.96 11.29 -3.54
CA ASP A 249 15.11 12.34 -4.10
C ASP A 249 13.87 12.58 -3.25
N VAL A 250 13.26 11.51 -2.72
CA VAL A 250 12.13 11.60 -1.77
C VAL A 250 12.58 12.22 -0.44
N ALA A 251 13.76 11.88 0.07
CA ALA A 251 14.29 12.44 1.31
C ALA A 251 14.56 13.95 1.20
N TYR A 252 15.08 14.42 0.07
CA TYR A 252 15.22 15.87 -0.19
C TYR A 252 13.86 16.58 -0.18
N ARG A 253 12.84 15.99 -0.81
CA ARG A 253 11.47 16.53 -0.79
C ARG A 253 10.87 16.52 0.61
N ALA A 254 11.14 15.48 1.40
CA ALA A 254 10.67 15.37 2.78
C ALA A 254 11.23 16.52 3.62
N VAL A 255 12.55 16.75 3.59
CA VAL A 255 13.20 17.86 4.31
C VAL A 255 12.67 19.22 3.86
N ARG A 256 12.42 19.41 2.56
CA ARG A 256 11.88 20.68 2.05
C ARG A 256 10.48 21.00 2.58
N ASN A 257 9.65 19.98 2.83
CA ASN A 257 8.28 20.17 3.33
C ASN A 257 8.19 20.12 4.86
N VAL A 258 8.97 19.24 5.50
CA VAL A 258 8.99 19.00 6.94
C VAL A 258 10.36 19.37 7.50
N SER A 259 10.80 20.60 7.24
CA SER A 259 12.10 21.09 7.69
C SER A 259 12.19 21.24 9.22
N PHE A 260 11.06 21.20 9.90
CA PHE A 260 10.90 21.38 11.35
C PHE A 260 11.05 20.07 12.17
N ASP A 261 11.10 18.90 11.52
CA ASP A 261 11.19 17.60 12.21
C ASP A 261 12.54 16.91 11.92
N SER A 262 13.23 16.45 12.97
CA SER A 262 14.58 15.87 12.86
C SER A 262 14.63 14.47 12.24
N SER A 263 13.50 13.76 12.18
CA SER A 263 13.45 12.40 11.62
C SER A 263 13.77 12.40 10.13
N VAL A 264 13.20 13.33 9.35
CA VAL A 264 13.45 13.42 7.90
C VAL A 264 14.87 13.89 7.57
N TRP A 265 15.45 14.76 8.40
CA TRP A 265 16.86 15.15 8.28
C TRP A 265 17.79 13.98 8.54
N SER A 266 17.50 13.19 9.59
CA SER A 266 18.32 12.04 9.95
C SER A 266 18.32 10.99 8.85
N GLU A 267 17.14 10.68 8.28
CA GLU A 267 17.00 9.80 7.13
C GLU A 267 17.75 10.31 5.89
N LEU A 268 17.66 11.61 5.59
CA LEU A 268 18.36 12.20 4.44
C LEU A 268 19.88 12.07 4.59
N LEU A 269 20.43 12.45 5.73
CA LEU A 269 21.89 12.42 5.95
C LEU A 269 22.43 10.98 5.90
N VAL A 270 21.70 10.02 6.48
CA VAL A 270 22.06 8.60 6.41
C VAL A 270 21.96 8.08 4.97
N GLU A 271 20.95 8.49 4.20
CA GLU A 271 20.83 8.08 2.79
C GLU A 271 21.93 8.72 1.91
N MET A 272 22.29 9.98 2.14
CA MET A 272 23.43 10.62 1.46
C MET A 272 24.73 9.84 1.72
N GLU A 273 24.98 9.44 2.97
CA GLU A 273 26.13 8.61 3.34
C GLU A 273 26.08 7.22 2.67
N ARG A 274 24.91 6.55 2.68
CA ARG A 274 24.70 5.24 2.04
C ARG A 274 24.98 5.28 0.54
N ARG A 275 24.69 6.40 -0.12
CA ARG A 275 24.98 6.67 -1.54
C ARG A 275 26.41 7.11 -1.81
N ARG A 276 27.29 7.09 -0.80
CA ARG A 276 28.70 7.50 -0.88
C ARG A 276 28.89 8.92 -1.40
N LYS A 277 27.98 9.83 -1.03
CA LYS A 277 28.21 11.27 -1.20
C LYS A 277 29.45 11.67 -0.42
N SER A 278 30.20 12.65 -0.92
CA SER A 278 31.41 13.08 -0.23
C SER A 278 31.06 13.78 1.08
N MET A 279 31.96 13.72 2.05
CA MET A 279 31.79 14.40 3.33
C MET A 279 31.64 15.93 3.14
N ASP A 280 32.32 16.50 2.14
CA ASP A 280 32.24 17.92 1.80
C ASP A 280 30.85 18.27 1.24
N GLU A 281 30.30 17.44 0.34
CA GLU A 281 28.94 17.62 -0.20
C GLU A 281 27.87 17.57 0.91
N ILE A 282 27.97 16.60 1.83
CA ILE A 282 27.02 16.47 2.95
C ILE A 282 27.14 17.68 3.89
N SER A 283 28.36 18.08 4.22
CA SER A 283 28.61 19.19 5.15
C SER A 283 28.14 20.51 4.57
N GLU A 284 28.41 20.78 3.29
CA GLU A 284 27.95 21.99 2.63
C GLU A 284 26.43 22.05 2.56
N PHE A 285 25.78 20.92 2.27
CA PHE A 285 24.32 20.83 2.30
C PHE A 285 23.75 21.18 3.69
N VAL A 286 24.31 20.62 4.78
CA VAL A 286 23.85 20.94 6.14
C VAL A 286 24.06 22.42 6.46
N ARG A 287 25.20 23.01 6.08
CA ARG A 287 25.45 24.44 6.29
C ARG A 287 24.44 25.31 5.58
N MET A 288 24.15 25.01 4.31
CA MET A 288 23.25 25.81 3.50
C MET A 288 21.79 25.61 3.90
N GLU A 289 21.35 24.37 4.07
CA GLU A 289 19.92 24.07 4.24
C GLU A 289 19.45 24.04 5.69
N LEU A 290 20.31 23.64 6.65
CA LEU A 290 19.96 23.57 8.06
C LEU A 290 20.45 24.80 8.83
N LEU A 291 21.74 25.14 8.73
CA LEU A 291 22.33 26.19 9.57
C LEU A 291 21.99 27.60 9.06
N ALA A 292 22.20 27.88 7.77
CA ALA A 292 22.00 29.23 7.21
C ALA A 292 20.53 29.66 7.17
N ARG A 293 19.59 28.71 7.08
CA ARG A 293 18.14 28.96 6.99
C ARG A 293 17.44 28.98 8.36
N SER A 294 18.18 28.92 9.46
CA SER A 294 17.67 28.79 10.83
C SER A 294 17.27 30.10 11.52
N SER A 295 17.12 31.20 10.79
CA SER A 295 16.74 32.51 11.36
C SER A 295 15.43 33.03 10.75
N PRO A 296 14.29 32.94 11.46
CA PRO A 296 14.10 32.31 12.78
C PRO A 296 14.21 30.77 12.73
N PRO A 297 14.41 30.09 13.88
CA PRO A 297 14.60 28.65 13.91
C PRO A 297 13.36 27.93 13.38
N THR A 298 13.55 27.04 12.40
CA THR A 298 12.46 26.24 11.83
C THR A 298 12.07 25.07 12.74
N MET A 299 12.98 24.62 13.60
CA MET A 299 12.81 23.49 14.52
C MET A 299 13.03 23.95 15.97
N ASP A 300 12.55 23.14 16.92
CA ASP A 300 12.93 23.34 18.33
C ASP A 300 14.37 22.87 18.62
N GLN A 301 14.86 23.21 19.81
CA GLN A 301 16.21 22.89 20.27
C GLN A 301 16.55 21.38 20.31
N PHE A 302 15.56 20.51 20.51
CA PHE A 302 15.77 19.06 20.58
C PHE A 302 15.87 18.46 19.18
N HIS A 303 15.02 18.92 18.25
CA HIS A 303 15.09 18.51 16.86
C HIS A 303 16.38 18.99 16.18
N PHE A 304 16.80 20.24 16.42
CA PHE A 304 18.11 20.70 15.95
C PHE A 304 19.24 19.84 16.50
N LEU A 305 19.27 19.59 17.81
CA LEU A 305 20.28 18.73 18.42
C LEU A 305 20.30 17.33 17.78
N SER A 306 19.14 16.74 17.54
CA SER A 306 19.03 15.42 16.90
C SER A 306 19.61 15.43 15.48
N ALA A 307 19.29 16.43 14.66
CA ALA A 307 19.83 16.54 13.30
C ALA A 307 21.35 16.77 13.29
N LEU A 308 21.85 17.62 14.18
CA LEU A 308 23.30 17.88 14.33
C LEU A 308 24.05 16.64 14.82
N LEU A 309 23.49 15.88 15.77
CA LEU A 309 24.09 14.62 16.21
C LEU A 309 24.15 13.60 15.06
N THR A 310 23.13 13.52 14.20
CA THR A 310 23.18 12.67 13.01
C THR A 310 24.26 13.13 12.02
N TRP A 311 24.47 14.43 11.83
CA TRP A 311 25.59 14.93 11.03
C TRP A 311 26.95 14.55 11.66
N CYS A 312 27.10 14.72 12.98
CA CYS A 312 28.26 14.27 13.74
C CYS A 312 28.52 12.76 13.59
N ASP A 313 27.46 11.94 13.52
CA ASP A 313 27.56 10.50 13.28
C ASP A 313 28.17 10.18 11.91
N VAL A 314 27.71 10.87 10.87
CA VAL A 314 28.24 10.74 9.50
C VAL A 314 29.72 11.12 9.47
N VAL A 315 30.08 12.25 10.10
CA VAL A 315 31.46 12.73 10.21
C VAL A 315 32.35 11.67 10.87
N ARG A 316 31.89 11.12 11.99
CA ARG A 316 32.64 10.11 12.76
C ARG A 316 32.83 8.82 11.94
N ARG A 317 31.79 8.34 11.25
CA ARG A 317 31.87 7.14 10.40
C ARG A 317 32.84 7.36 9.25
N HIS A 318 32.74 8.48 8.55
CA HIS A 318 33.68 8.84 7.49
C HIS A 318 35.13 8.89 8.02
N ALA A 319 35.38 9.64 9.10
CA ALA A 319 36.69 9.74 9.72
C ALA A 319 37.28 8.37 10.09
N SER A 320 36.45 7.44 10.60
CA SER A 320 36.90 6.08 10.95
C SER A 320 37.41 5.27 9.75
N THR A 321 36.95 5.59 8.54
CA THR A 321 37.40 4.93 7.30
C THR A 321 38.54 5.66 6.60
N SER A 322 38.64 6.98 6.79
CA SER A 322 39.65 7.81 6.12
C SER A 322 41.00 7.85 6.86
N ILE A 323 40.99 7.73 8.19
CA ILE A 323 42.22 7.83 8.99
C ILE A 323 42.99 6.51 8.90
N ASP A 324 44.18 6.56 8.29
CA ASP A 324 45.01 5.38 8.01
C ASP A 324 45.80 4.89 9.24
N GLY A 325 45.86 5.67 10.32
CA GLY A 325 46.43 5.28 11.60
C GLY A 325 47.95 5.08 11.58
N LYS A 326 48.65 5.43 10.49
CA LYS A 326 50.08 5.13 10.30
C LYS A 326 50.99 5.96 11.20
N SER A 327 50.63 7.22 11.40
CA SER A 327 51.31 8.17 12.28
C SER A 327 50.31 8.70 13.29
N LEU A 328 50.71 8.69 14.57
CA LEU A 328 49.87 9.21 15.65
C LEU A 328 49.63 10.72 15.46
N GLU A 329 50.66 11.46 15.07
CA GLU A 329 50.57 12.92 14.95
C GLU A 329 49.64 13.32 13.80
N ASP A 330 49.78 12.64 12.66
CA ASP A 330 48.91 12.84 11.50
C ASP A 330 47.47 12.41 11.81
N SER A 331 47.29 11.30 12.53
CA SER A 331 45.96 10.85 12.98
C SER A 331 45.30 11.87 13.90
N VAL A 332 46.05 12.47 14.83
CA VAL A 332 45.53 13.52 15.72
C VAL A 332 45.12 14.76 14.93
N GLN A 333 45.94 15.20 13.98
CA GLN A 333 45.62 16.34 13.12
C GLN A 333 44.39 16.07 12.25
N GLN A 334 44.28 14.86 11.67
CA GLN A 334 43.12 14.47 10.86
C GLN A 334 41.83 14.38 11.68
N VAL A 335 41.88 13.81 12.89
CA VAL A 335 40.70 13.79 13.78
C VAL A 335 40.30 15.22 14.17
N GLU A 336 41.26 16.10 14.48
CA GLU A 336 40.96 17.49 14.81
C GLU A 336 40.32 18.24 13.64
N ALA A 337 40.86 18.07 12.43
CA ALA A 337 40.34 18.72 11.24
C ALA A 337 38.93 18.23 10.88
N LEU A 338 38.73 16.91 10.85
CA LEU A 338 37.46 16.30 10.40
C LEU A 338 36.37 16.38 11.48
N VAL A 339 36.70 16.00 12.72
CA VAL A 339 35.73 15.91 13.81
C VAL A 339 35.68 17.21 14.60
N GLY A 340 36.84 17.76 14.96
CA GLY A 340 36.91 18.97 15.79
C GLY A 340 36.24 20.17 15.11
N GLY A 341 36.44 20.36 13.81
CA GLY A 341 35.81 21.44 13.04
C GLY A 341 34.29 21.41 13.08
N VAL A 342 33.68 20.30 12.65
CA VAL A 342 32.21 20.15 12.57
C VAL A 342 31.55 20.22 13.95
N PHE A 343 32.14 19.58 14.97
CA PHE A 343 31.58 19.65 16.32
C PHE A 343 31.61 21.08 16.88
N THR A 344 32.72 21.80 16.69
CA THR A 344 32.83 23.21 17.11
C THR A 344 31.78 24.08 16.41
N GLU A 345 31.55 23.83 15.12
CA GLU A 345 30.49 24.52 14.35
C GLU A 345 29.09 24.24 14.93
N CYS A 346 28.78 22.98 15.25
CA CYS A 346 27.52 22.60 15.89
C CYS A 346 27.34 23.24 17.29
N GLU A 347 28.40 23.25 18.10
CA GLU A 347 28.42 23.86 19.44
C GLU A 347 28.16 25.37 19.38
N GLN A 348 28.84 26.07 18.47
CA GLN A 348 28.68 27.51 18.24
C GLN A 348 27.27 27.83 17.77
N PHE A 349 26.74 27.02 16.85
CA PHE A 349 25.36 27.14 16.39
C PHE A 349 24.37 27.01 17.55
N MET A 350 24.47 25.93 18.34
CA MET A 350 23.56 25.69 19.46
C MET A 350 23.64 26.80 20.52
N THR A 351 24.85 27.26 20.84
CA THR A 351 25.06 28.34 21.83
C THR A 351 24.48 29.67 21.34
N LYS A 352 24.56 29.95 20.04
CA LYS A 352 24.03 31.19 19.45
C LYS A 352 22.51 31.15 19.31
N THR A 353 21.97 30.04 18.83
CA THR A 353 20.55 29.90 18.50
C THR A 353 19.70 29.59 19.73
N PHE A 354 20.23 28.81 20.68
CA PHE A 354 19.56 28.41 21.92
C PHE A 354 20.46 28.58 23.15
N PRO A 355 20.78 29.83 23.56
CA PRO A 355 21.68 30.10 24.69
C PRO A 355 21.30 29.40 26.00
N ASP A 356 20.00 29.28 26.28
CA ASP A 356 19.49 28.65 27.51
C ASP A 356 19.53 27.11 27.46
N PHE A 357 19.70 26.51 26.28
CA PHE A 357 19.69 25.06 26.09
C PHE A 357 21.09 24.45 26.23
N LEU A 358 21.66 24.60 27.42
CA LEU A 358 22.99 24.09 27.78
C LEU A 358 23.12 22.57 27.60
N GLU A 359 22.04 21.82 27.81
CA GLU A 359 22.01 20.36 27.64
C GLU A 359 22.41 19.91 26.22
N GLY A 360 22.03 20.67 25.19
CA GLY A 360 22.39 20.36 23.81
C GLY A 360 23.89 20.49 23.55
N VAL A 361 24.48 21.59 24.02
CA VAL A 361 25.92 21.82 23.93
C VAL A 361 26.68 20.73 24.70
N ARG A 362 26.23 20.39 25.92
CA ARG A 362 26.82 19.32 26.74
C ARG A 362 26.86 17.98 26.00
N ARG A 363 25.76 17.59 25.35
CA ARG A 363 25.66 16.32 24.59
C ARG A 363 26.59 16.28 23.38
N LEU A 364 26.70 17.38 22.63
CA LEU A 364 27.65 17.48 21.51
C LEU A 364 29.09 17.31 22.00
N MET A 365 29.45 17.95 23.10
CA MET A 365 30.78 17.83 23.70
C MET A 365 31.10 16.44 24.22
N GLU A 366 30.15 15.85 24.93
CA GLU A 366 30.27 14.49 25.44
C GLU A 366 30.52 13.53 24.27
N TYR A 367 29.79 13.72 23.16
CA TYR A 367 29.99 12.92 21.97
C TYR A 367 31.36 13.18 21.31
N ARG A 368 31.78 14.44 21.17
CA ARG A 368 33.10 14.82 20.66
C ARG A 368 34.22 14.14 21.43
N SER A 369 34.14 14.13 22.76
CA SER A 369 35.10 13.45 23.64
C SER A 369 35.16 11.95 23.37
N LYS A 370 34.01 11.30 23.16
CA LYS A 370 33.94 9.87 22.82
C LYS A 370 34.55 9.60 21.43
N CYS A 371 34.32 10.49 20.46
CA CYS A 371 34.91 10.42 19.13
C CYS A 371 36.44 10.47 19.19
N TYR A 372 37.04 11.45 19.90
CA TYR A 372 38.49 11.54 20.07
C TYR A 372 39.09 10.26 20.69
N TRP A 373 38.42 9.67 21.69
CA TRP A 373 38.88 8.43 22.28
C TRP A 373 38.84 7.26 21.28
N SER A 374 37.73 7.13 20.54
CA SER A 374 37.46 6.02 19.63
C SER A 374 38.25 6.04 18.32
N LEU A 375 38.47 7.22 17.73
CA LEU A 375 39.07 7.37 16.39
C LEU A 375 40.59 7.43 16.40
N MET A 376 41.20 7.80 17.53
CA MET A 376 42.66 7.79 17.60
C MET A 376 43.17 6.32 17.71
N PRO A 377 44.27 5.95 17.05
CA PRO A 377 44.74 4.55 16.98
C PRO A 377 45.01 3.98 18.38
N PRO A 378 44.62 2.72 18.68
CA PRO A 378 44.89 2.12 19.98
C PRO A 378 46.40 2.02 20.18
N GLY A 379 46.92 2.67 21.21
CA GLY A 379 48.23 2.29 21.74
C GLY A 379 48.06 0.90 22.34
N MET A 380 48.73 -0.11 21.80
CA MET A 380 48.90 -1.38 22.51
C MET A 380 49.51 -1.03 23.88
N LEU A 381 48.76 -1.30 24.95
CA LEU A 381 49.09 -1.09 26.37
C LEU A 381 48.83 0.33 26.92
N ARG A 382 48.28 0.35 28.15
CA ARG A 382 48.14 1.54 28.99
C ARG A 382 49.56 2.05 29.32
N LEU A 383 49.79 3.35 29.16
CA LEU A 383 51.06 4.10 29.41
C LEU A 383 52.04 4.34 28.23
N MET A 384 51.61 4.26 26.97
CA MET A 384 52.42 4.82 25.87
C MET A 384 52.21 6.34 25.69
N PRO A 385 53.20 7.11 25.17
CA PRO A 385 53.07 8.54 24.86
C PRO A 385 51.82 8.88 24.04
N ALA A 386 51.36 7.95 23.21
CA ALA A 386 50.13 8.05 22.44
C ALA A 386 48.88 8.17 23.33
N THR A 387 48.73 7.30 24.32
CA THR A 387 47.60 7.30 25.26
C THR A 387 47.61 8.57 26.11
N ILE A 388 48.79 9.04 26.50
CA ILE A 388 48.92 10.32 27.23
C ILE A 388 48.46 11.49 26.37
N LYS A 389 48.88 11.56 25.09
CA LYS A 389 48.40 12.61 24.16
C LYS A 389 46.87 12.59 24.01
N LYS A 390 46.24 11.41 23.88
CA LYS A 390 44.77 11.27 23.83
C LYS A 390 44.09 11.81 25.07
N VAL A 391 44.57 11.38 26.24
CA VAL A 391 44.00 11.75 27.54
C VAL A 391 44.13 13.25 27.76
N ASN A 392 45.29 13.83 27.44
CA ASN A 392 45.51 15.27 27.56
C ASN A 392 44.57 16.06 26.66
N LYS A 393 44.31 15.60 25.43
CA LYS A 393 43.36 16.26 24.53
C LYS A 393 41.92 16.19 25.05
N ILE A 394 41.49 15.02 25.55
CA ILE A 394 40.17 14.87 26.18
C ILE A 394 40.05 15.83 27.38
N GLN A 395 41.05 15.85 28.26
CA GLN A 395 41.06 16.79 29.39
C GLN A 395 41.02 18.25 28.95
N GLN A 396 41.77 18.61 27.91
CA GLN A 396 41.77 19.98 27.37
C GLN A 396 40.37 20.39 26.91
N VAL A 397 39.70 19.52 26.13
CA VAL A 397 38.34 19.76 25.64
C VAL A 397 37.36 19.94 26.79
N TRP A 398 37.40 19.06 27.80
CA TRP A 398 36.53 19.18 28.98
C TRP A 398 36.84 20.39 29.84
N LYS A 399 38.12 20.72 30.08
CA LYS A 399 38.50 21.90 30.86
C LYS A 399 38.06 23.20 30.18
N GLN A 400 38.15 23.26 28.85
CA GLN A 400 37.60 24.38 28.09
C GLN A 400 36.08 24.49 28.31
N MET A 401 35.35 23.37 28.33
CA MET A 401 33.91 23.39 28.61
C MET A 401 33.55 23.82 30.03
N LEU A 402 34.29 23.33 31.02
CA LEU A 402 34.08 23.70 32.42
C LEU A 402 34.36 25.18 32.69
N SER A 403 35.09 25.87 31.80
CA SER A 403 35.28 27.33 31.87
C SER A 403 34.09 28.15 31.33
N THR A 404 33.07 27.49 30.76
CA THR A 404 31.82 28.11 30.29
C THR A 404 30.69 27.96 31.32
N PRO A 405 29.47 28.51 31.11
CA PRO A 405 28.33 28.30 32.03
C PRO A 405 27.99 26.83 32.31
N LEU A 406 28.42 25.91 31.45
CA LEU A 406 28.29 24.47 31.66
C LEU A 406 29.07 23.94 32.87
N GLY A 407 30.12 24.64 33.31
CA GLY A 407 30.86 24.32 34.53
C GLY A 407 30.06 24.54 35.82
N GLU A 408 28.93 25.25 35.76
CA GLU A 408 28.02 25.40 36.90
C GLU A 408 27.03 24.22 37.02
N GLN A 409 26.97 23.34 36.01
CA GLN A 409 26.04 22.22 35.97
C GLN A 409 26.68 20.92 36.47
N THR A 410 26.00 20.27 37.41
CA THR A 410 26.39 18.98 37.99
C THR A 410 26.50 17.90 36.92
N ALA A 411 25.57 17.88 35.95
CA ALA A 411 25.56 16.92 34.86
C ALA A 411 26.84 16.98 34.00
N THR A 412 27.42 18.17 33.80
CA THR A 412 28.67 18.36 33.06
C THR A 412 29.84 17.72 33.81
N TRP A 413 29.92 17.91 35.13
CA TRP A 413 30.97 17.31 35.97
C TRP A 413 30.88 15.78 36.03
N LEU A 414 29.67 15.23 36.11
CA LEU A 414 29.48 13.78 36.07
C LEU A 414 29.85 13.20 34.71
N ALA A 415 29.47 13.86 33.61
CA ALA A 415 29.87 13.44 32.27
C ALA A 415 31.40 13.54 32.08
N TYR A 416 32.04 14.57 32.64
CA TYR A 416 33.50 14.69 32.67
C TYR A 416 34.14 13.53 33.43
N PHE A 417 33.65 13.24 34.64
CA PHE A 417 34.10 12.11 35.46
C PHE A 417 34.04 10.79 34.69
N GLU A 418 32.91 10.48 34.08
CA GLU A 418 32.79 9.27 33.27
C GLU A 418 33.75 9.27 32.08
N ALA A 419 33.98 10.42 31.43
CA ALA A 419 34.90 10.52 30.30
C ALA A 419 36.34 10.22 30.71
N ILE A 420 36.83 10.81 31.80
CA ILE A 420 38.19 10.56 32.28
C ILE A 420 38.33 9.17 32.92
N GLN A 421 37.30 8.65 33.58
CA GLN A 421 37.31 7.30 34.15
C GLN A 421 37.46 6.24 33.06
N ARG A 422 36.76 6.39 31.93
CA ARG A 422 36.88 5.49 30.76
C ARG A 422 38.29 5.43 30.18
N THR A 423 39.09 6.48 30.34
CA THR A 423 40.48 6.47 29.85
C THR A 423 41.38 5.51 30.64
N GLY A 424 41.04 5.24 31.90
CA GLY A 424 41.85 4.41 32.80
C GLY A 424 43.25 4.96 33.08
N ALA A 425 43.51 6.24 32.80
CA ALA A 425 44.83 6.87 32.91
C ALA A 425 45.08 7.58 34.24
N PHE A 426 44.03 7.78 35.04
CA PHE A 426 44.09 8.54 36.30
C PHE A 426 44.09 7.61 37.51
N SER A 427 44.89 7.94 38.52
CA SER A 427 44.76 7.36 39.85
C SER A 427 43.48 7.85 40.51
N VAL A 428 42.99 7.12 41.52
CA VAL A 428 41.83 7.53 42.32
C VAL A 428 42.02 8.95 42.89
N THR A 429 43.22 9.26 43.40
CA THR A 429 43.54 10.59 43.92
C THR A 429 43.48 11.67 42.86
N ALA A 430 43.96 11.39 41.64
CA ALA A 430 43.89 12.34 40.53
C ALA A 430 42.46 12.54 40.03
N LEU A 431 41.63 11.48 39.98
CA LEU A 431 40.20 11.59 39.63
C LEU A 431 39.44 12.45 40.64
N ARG A 432 39.69 12.23 41.93
CA ARG A 432 39.08 13.00 43.02
C ARG A 432 39.41 14.50 42.90
N ALA A 433 40.69 14.81 42.76
CA ALA A 433 41.17 16.18 42.65
C ALA A 433 40.62 16.88 41.39
N ALA A 434 40.66 16.20 40.24
CA ALA A 434 40.26 16.79 38.96
C ALA A 434 38.74 16.97 38.80
N VAL A 435 37.92 16.20 39.52
CA VAL A 435 36.46 16.26 39.40
C VAL A 435 35.84 16.76 40.68
N PHE A 436 35.84 15.97 41.75
CA PHE A 436 34.98 16.23 42.90
C PHE A 436 35.45 17.43 43.74
N ASP A 437 36.76 17.62 43.90
CA ASP A 437 37.30 18.77 44.65
C ASP A 437 37.03 20.11 43.95
N GLU A 438 37.05 20.12 42.61
CA GLU A 438 36.71 21.31 41.80
C GLU A 438 35.19 21.48 41.65
N ALA A 439 34.46 20.40 41.34
CA ALA A 439 33.02 20.43 41.08
C ALA A 439 32.22 20.95 42.28
N VAL A 440 32.61 20.59 43.50
CA VAL A 440 31.94 21.06 44.73
C VAL A 440 32.03 22.58 44.90
N GLN A 441 33.03 23.23 44.31
CA GLN A 441 33.20 24.69 44.36
C GLN A 441 32.45 25.40 43.23
N CYS A 442 32.26 24.73 42.10
CA CYS A 442 31.75 25.33 40.86
C CYS A 442 30.27 25.02 40.58
N ALA A 443 29.79 23.81 40.89
CA ALA A 443 28.45 23.36 40.55
C ALA A 443 27.38 23.98 41.46
N LYS A 444 26.31 24.51 40.85
CA LYS A 444 25.27 25.29 41.55
C LYS A 444 23.86 24.73 41.43
N ASP A 445 23.58 23.95 40.39
CA ASP A 445 22.23 23.47 40.04
C ASP A 445 21.72 22.34 40.95
N SER A 446 22.52 21.29 41.14
CA SER A 446 22.17 20.07 41.87
C SER A 446 23.32 19.59 42.76
N PRO A 447 23.70 20.39 43.78
CA PRO A 447 24.83 20.06 44.65
C PRO A 447 24.62 18.75 45.44
N LEU A 448 23.36 18.37 45.71
CA LEU A 448 23.04 17.11 46.38
C LEU A 448 23.37 15.90 45.49
N ALA A 449 22.98 15.92 44.22
CA ALA A 449 23.30 14.83 43.28
C ALA A 449 24.81 14.67 43.08
N LEU A 450 25.55 15.78 43.05
CA LEU A 450 27.01 15.75 43.01
C LEU A 450 27.60 15.10 44.27
N ALA A 451 27.09 15.45 45.45
CA ALA A 451 27.54 14.87 46.71
C ALA A 451 27.20 13.38 46.83
N GLU A 452 26.04 12.95 46.33
CA GLU A 452 25.67 11.53 46.25
C GLU A 452 26.65 10.75 45.35
N ALA A 453 26.92 11.27 44.15
CA ALA A 453 27.88 10.67 43.22
C ALA A 453 29.29 10.61 43.82
N TRP A 454 29.69 11.64 44.56
CA TRP A 454 30.98 11.66 45.26
C TRP A 454 31.05 10.58 46.36
N VAL A 455 30.00 10.42 47.15
CA VAL A 455 29.92 9.36 48.17
C VAL A 455 30.01 7.97 47.52
N VAL A 456 29.34 7.75 46.38
CA VAL A 456 29.44 6.48 45.63
C VAL A 456 30.86 6.24 45.15
N PHE A 457 31.50 7.24 44.54
CA PHE A 457 32.88 7.15 44.10
C PHE A 457 33.85 6.75 45.22
N GLU A 458 33.75 7.38 46.39
CA GLU A 458 34.63 7.04 47.53
C GLU A 458 34.33 5.65 48.11
N ARG A 459 33.09 5.16 48.01
CA ARG A 459 32.76 3.77 48.42
C ARG A 459 33.42 2.73 47.53
N GLU A 460 33.51 3.01 46.24
CA GLU A 460 34.01 2.06 45.26
C GLU A 460 35.53 2.09 45.14
N CYS A 461 36.12 3.28 45.23
CA CYS A 461 37.53 3.50 44.89
C CYS A 461 38.35 4.17 45.99
N GLY A 462 37.70 4.76 47.00
CA GLY A 462 38.32 5.64 47.98
C GLY A 462 38.88 4.95 49.23
N ASP A 463 39.46 5.77 50.11
CA ASP A 463 39.84 5.38 51.46
C ASP A 463 38.79 5.87 52.48
N LEU A 464 38.92 5.40 53.72
CA LEU A 464 37.94 5.71 54.78
C LEU A 464 37.87 7.22 55.06
N ASP A 465 39.00 7.93 55.05
CA ASP A 465 39.05 9.35 55.38
C ASP A 465 38.32 10.20 54.33
N ASN A 466 38.56 9.92 53.04
CA ASN A 466 37.87 10.60 51.95
C ASN A 466 36.38 10.21 51.88
N TYR A 467 36.03 8.96 52.16
CA TYR A 467 34.64 8.54 52.29
C TYR A 467 33.91 9.31 53.39
N LEU A 468 34.54 9.47 54.56
CA LEU A 468 33.97 10.26 55.66
C LEU A 468 33.84 11.73 55.29
N ARG A 469 34.82 12.32 54.57
CA ARG A 469 34.74 13.69 54.05
C ARG A 469 33.54 13.88 53.11
N ALA A 470 33.38 13.01 52.13
CA ALA A 470 32.26 13.04 51.18
C ALA A 470 30.91 12.89 51.91
N ARG A 471 30.82 11.96 52.86
CA ARG A 471 29.60 11.71 53.65
C ARG A 471 29.24 12.90 54.54
N GLN A 472 30.22 13.56 55.16
CA GLN A 472 30.00 14.78 55.93
C GLN A 472 29.49 15.92 55.04
N HIS A 473 30.08 16.09 53.85
CA HIS A 473 29.62 17.09 52.88
C HIS A 473 28.17 16.82 52.43
N HIS A 474 27.86 15.58 52.06
CA HIS A 474 26.49 15.16 51.72
C HIS A 474 25.51 15.41 52.88
N ALA A 475 25.87 15.08 54.12
CA ALA A 475 25.02 15.30 55.29
C ALA A 475 24.75 16.80 55.55
N LYS A 476 25.74 17.67 55.35
CA LYS A 476 25.57 19.12 55.45
C LYS A 476 24.57 19.64 54.42
N LEU A 477 24.68 19.22 53.17
CA LEU A 477 23.75 19.62 52.11
C LEU A 477 22.33 19.08 52.36
N HIS A 478 22.21 17.82 52.76
CA HIS A 478 20.93 17.23 53.11
C HIS A 478 20.26 17.91 54.32
N ALA A 479 21.04 18.46 55.26
CA ALA A 479 20.51 19.24 56.38
C ALA A 479 20.04 20.65 55.98
N THR A 480 20.56 21.21 54.88
CA THR A 480 20.16 22.53 54.36
C THR A 480 18.93 22.50 53.44
N VAL A 481 18.53 21.33 52.96
CA VAL A 481 17.27 21.16 52.21
C VAL A 481 16.11 21.19 53.21
N PRO A 482 15.17 22.15 53.13
CA PRO A 482 14.00 22.14 54.00
C PRO A 482 13.24 20.83 53.78
N VAL A 483 13.05 20.07 54.86
CA VAL A 483 12.24 18.87 54.88
C VAL A 483 10.82 19.25 54.49
N ALA A 484 10.48 19.14 53.20
CA ALA A 484 9.10 19.00 52.79
C ALA A 484 8.63 17.67 53.40
N ALA A 485 7.85 17.80 54.49
CA ALA A 485 7.21 16.76 55.28
C ALA A 485 7.37 15.32 54.75
N VAL A 486 8.43 14.65 55.20
CA VAL A 486 8.41 13.19 55.30
C VAL A 486 7.42 12.86 56.43
N PRO A 487 6.36 12.04 56.19
CA PRO A 487 5.51 11.56 57.26
C PRO A 487 6.37 10.82 58.29
N GLN A 488 6.38 11.31 59.52
CA GLN A 488 7.12 10.72 60.63
C GLN A 488 6.80 9.22 60.75
N PRO A 489 7.79 8.34 61.01
CA PRO A 489 7.51 6.98 61.42
C PRO A 489 6.83 7.01 62.79
N ILE A 490 5.66 6.38 62.88
CA ILE A 490 4.89 6.23 64.12
C ILE A 490 5.80 5.63 65.20
N ALA A 491 5.96 6.39 66.28
CA ALA A 491 6.64 5.97 67.50
C ALA A 491 6.00 4.71 68.08
N ALA A 492 6.85 3.86 68.64
CA ALA A 492 6.50 2.62 69.33
C ALA A 492 5.33 2.79 70.31
N ILE A 493 4.33 1.92 70.19
CA ILE A 493 3.29 1.72 71.21
C ILE A 493 3.70 0.50 72.05
N PRO A 494 3.69 0.58 73.40
CA PRO A 494 3.99 -0.55 74.28
C PRO A 494 2.89 -1.61 74.21
N GLN A 495 3.25 -2.89 74.34
CA GLN A 495 2.29 -3.97 74.51
C GLN A 495 1.46 -3.79 75.80
N PRO A 496 0.17 -4.13 75.77
CA PRO A 496 -0.52 -4.61 76.96
C PRO A 496 -1.08 -6.03 76.77
N ALA A 497 -1.04 -6.77 77.87
CA ALA A 497 -1.60 -8.10 78.04
C ALA A 497 -3.13 -8.07 78.14
N ASP A 498 -3.72 -9.12 77.56
CA ASP A 498 -4.93 -9.89 77.88
C ASP A 498 -6.26 -9.26 78.36
N ALA A 499 -7.33 -9.91 77.87
CA ALA A 499 -8.73 -9.98 78.30
C ALA A 499 -9.73 -8.81 78.03
N GLY A 500 -10.83 -9.16 77.34
CA GLY A 500 -12.18 -8.66 77.69
C GLY A 500 -12.96 -7.82 76.67
N ASP A 501 -13.56 -8.48 75.68
CA ASP A 501 -15.00 -8.43 75.29
C ASP A 501 -15.75 -7.10 74.94
N ILE A 502 -16.71 -7.23 74.01
CA ILE A 502 -17.91 -6.38 73.76
C ILE A 502 -17.85 -5.25 72.68
N LYS A 503 -18.26 -5.65 71.46
CA LYS A 503 -19.39 -5.19 70.61
C LYS A 503 -19.58 -3.72 70.15
N LYS A 504 -19.76 -3.66 68.82
CA LYS A 504 -20.83 -2.99 68.01
C LYS A 504 -20.60 -1.56 67.45
N ALA A 505 -20.36 -1.58 66.13
CA ALA A 505 -21.29 -1.17 65.06
C ALA A 505 -21.37 0.30 64.54
N LYS A 506 -21.61 0.34 63.22
CA LYS A 506 -22.24 1.37 62.34
C LYS A 506 -21.31 2.48 61.81
N LYS A 507 -20.85 2.47 60.54
CA LYS A 507 -21.52 2.54 59.20
C LYS A 507 -21.90 3.97 58.77
N ARG A 508 -21.19 4.53 57.77
CA ARG A 508 -21.67 5.24 56.54
C ARG A 508 -20.45 5.88 55.82
N LYS A 509 -20.11 5.49 54.57
CA LYS A 509 -20.51 6.07 53.25
C LYS A 509 -20.18 7.57 53.12
N ALA A 510 -19.61 8.13 52.04
CA ALA A 510 -19.14 7.66 50.72
C ALA A 510 -18.47 8.84 49.98
N SER A 511 -17.90 8.54 48.79
CA SER A 511 -17.40 9.43 47.71
C SER A 511 -15.97 9.98 47.89
N GLY A 512 -15.06 9.93 46.92
CA GLY A 512 -15.06 9.41 45.55
C GLY A 512 -13.72 9.77 44.88
N GLY A 513 -13.37 9.08 43.79
CA GLY A 513 -12.27 9.48 42.88
C GLY A 513 -11.02 8.60 42.94
N SER A 514 -10.86 7.75 41.92
CA SER A 514 -9.85 6.72 41.76
C SER A 514 -8.77 7.18 40.78
N GLU A 515 -7.50 7.08 41.17
CA GLU A 515 -6.34 7.07 40.29
C GLU A 515 -5.71 5.67 40.25
N GLN A 516 -5.15 5.34 39.09
CA GLN A 516 -4.65 4.03 38.67
C GLN A 516 -3.40 3.59 39.44
N THR A 517 -3.39 2.33 39.88
CA THR A 517 -2.18 1.59 40.29
C THR A 517 -1.89 0.48 39.30
N THR A 518 -0.69 0.48 38.72
CA THR A 518 -0.05 -0.68 38.07
C THR A 518 0.50 -1.65 39.14
N PRO A 519 0.54 -2.98 38.88
CA PRO A 519 0.87 -3.98 39.90
C PRO A 519 2.35 -4.40 39.90
N LYS A 520 2.81 -4.72 41.12
CA LYS A 520 4.10 -5.35 41.46
C LYS A 520 4.20 -6.81 40.97
N GLN A 521 5.41 -7.19 40.54
CA GLN A 521 5.92 -8.58 40.57
C GLN A 521 6.15 -9.06 42.02
N PRO A 522 6.07 -10.38 42.28
CA PRO A 522 6.72 -11.01 43.42
C PRO A 522 7.90 -11.92 43.00
N GLU A 523 8.81 -12.10 43.96
CA GLU A 523 10.09 -12.82 43.83
C GLU A 523 10.09 -14.11 44.69
N VAL A 524 10.85 -15.12 44.21
CA VAL A 524 11.62 -16.21 44.86
C VAL A 524 10.94 -17.37 45.63
N LYS A 525 11.38 -18.60 45.27
CA LYS A 525 12.02 -19.67 46.10
C LYS A 525 12.17 -20.95 45.25
N ARG A 526 13.16 -21.85 45.33
CA ARG A 526 14.53 -22.01 45.88
C ARG A 526 14.82 -23.53 45.71
N ALA A 527 15.95 -23.96 45.14
CA ALA A 527 16.72 -25.14 45.61
C ALA A 527 18.03 -25.40 44.81
N LYS A 528 19.06 -25.74 45.59
CA LYS A 528 20.49 -26.10 45.35
C LYS A 528 20.63 -27.52 44.73
N SER A 529 21.76 -28.07 44.23
CA SER A 529 23.22 -27.89 44.47
C SER A 529 24.08 -28.75 43.51
N GLY A 530 25.35 -28.34 43.32
CA GLY A 530 26.53 -29.21 43.05
C GLY A 530 27.09 -29.14 41.61
N THR A 531 28.13 -28.35 41.26
CA THR A 531 29.60 -28.54 41.50
C THR A 531 30.09 -29.84 40.84
N SER A 532 31.05 -29.90 39.89
CA SER A 532 32.33 -29.19 39.72
C SER A 532 32.96 -29.37 38.31
N ASN A 533 33.82 -28.39 37.96
CA ASN A 533 35.06 -28.41 37.14
C ASN A 533 34.94 -28.62 35.62
N ALA A 534 35.32 -27.62 34.80
CA ALA A 534 36.68 -27.19 34.40
C ALA A 534 37.35 -28.26 33.50
N SER A 535 37.91 -27.98 32.33
CA SER A 535 38.50 -26.76 31.77
C SER A 535 38.74 -26.92 30.26
N SER A 536 38.97 -25.77 29.62
CA SER A 536 40.01 -25.50 28.59
C SER A 536 39.98 -26.23 27.23
N ASP A 537 39.85 -25.38 26.22
CA ASP A 537 40.82 -25.19 25.13
C ASP A 537 40.71 -25.96 23.81
N SER A 538 40.58 -25.12 22.77
CA SER A 538 41.39 -25.10 21.55
C SER A 538 40.79 -25.58 20.23
N ALA A 539 40.96 -24.66 19.27
CA ALA A 539 41.33 -24.86 17.87
C ALA A 539 40.23 -25.25 16.85
N ALA A 540 40.06 -24.31 15.91
CA ALA A 540 39.57 -24.49 14.54
C ALA A 540 40.49 -25.45 13.74
N PRO A 541 40.33 -25.70 12.41
CA PRO A 541 39.31 -25.24 11.44
C PRO A 541 38.83 -26.38 10.48
N ALA A 542 38.15 -25.98 9.39
CA ALA A 542 38.43 -26.45 8.01
C ALA A 542 37.40 -27.38 7.29
N VAL A 543 36.84 -26.82 6.19
CA VAL A 543 36.49 -27.38 4.85
C VAL A 543 35.53 -28.58 4.72
N SER A 544 34.39 -28.41 3.99
CA SER A 544 34.14 -28.81 2.58
C SER A 544 34.27 -30.32 2.34
N SER A 545 33.42 -31.06 1.63
CA SER A 545 32.32 -30.81 0.70
C SER A 545 31.98 -32.18 0.04
N VAL A 546 30.82 -32.26 -0.63
CA VAL A 546 30.55 -33.13 -1.80
C VAL A 546 30.24 -34.64 -1.56
N ALA A 547 28.92 -34.89 -1.55
CA ALA A 547 28.14 -35.63 -2.55
C ALA A 547 28.03 -37.18 -2.60
N LYS A 548 26.78 -37.55 -2.96
CA LYS A 548 26.32 -38.71 -3.77
C LYS A 548 26.40 -40.09 -3.08
N ASP A 549 25.46 -41.01 -3.25
CA ASP A 549 24.49 -41.19 -4.32
C ASP A 549 23.37 -42.17 -3.92
N SER A 550 22.20 -41.94 -4.52
CA SER A 550 21.37 -42.95 -5.21
C SER A 550 20.43 -43.95 -4.50
N LYS A 551 19.19 -43.89 -5.04
CA LYS A 551 18.19 -44.97 -5.31
C LYS A 551 17.35 -45.43 -4.11
N SER A 552 16.03 -45.61 -4.23
CA SER A 552 15.16 -45.80 -5.41
C SER A 552 13.69 -45.57 -5.04
N THR A 553 12.99 -44.86 -5.93
CA THR A 553 11.71 -45.22 -6.55
C THR A 553 10.64 -45.94 -5.71
N GLN A 554 9.47 -45.32 -5.56
CA GLN A 554 8.24 -45.92 -6.11
C GLN A 554 7.14 -44.87 -6.36
N ASN A 555 6.86 -44.69 -7.65
CA ASN A 555 5.61 -44.15 -8.17
C ASN A 555 4.45 -45.05 -7.72
N VAL A 556 3.40 -44.46 -7.15
CA VAL A 556 2.05 -45.01 -7.24
C VAL A 556 1.13 -43.89 -7.70
N ALA A 557 0.85 -43.90 -9.01
CA ALA A 557 -0.29 -43.23 -9.59
C ALA A 557 -1.56 -43.93 -9.08
N GLN A 558 -2.43 -43.20 -8.38
CA GLN A 558 -3.80 -43.64 -8.10
C GLN A 558 -4.80 -42.68 -8.74
N LYS A 559 -5.11 -43.03 -10.00
CA LYS A 559 -6.44 -43.16 -10.58
C LYS A 559 -7.54 -42.30 -9.94
N LYS A 560 -7.94 -41.26 -10.67
CA LYS A 560 -9.24 -40.58 -10.55
C LYS A 560 -10.35 -41.63 -10.50
N VAL A 561 -10.95 -41.84 -9.33
CA VAL A 561 -12.25 -42.49 -9.21
C VAL A 561 -13.29 -41.44 -9.58
N VAL A 562 -13.92 -41.63 -10.73
CA VAL A 562 -15.08 -40.86 -11.18
C VAL A 562 -16.23 -41.23 -10.25
N HIS A 563 -16.58 -40.34 -9.33
CA HIS A 563 -17.83 -40.47 -8.60
C HIS A 563 -18.97 -39.96 -9.48
N GLU A 564 -19.86 -40.89 -9.80
CA GLU A 564 -21.15 -40.70 -10.43
C GLU A 564 -21.92 -39.56 -9.74
N SER A 565 -22.42 -38.61 -10.52
CA SER A 565 -23.17 -37.45 -10.01
C SER A 565 -24.53 -37.91 -9.48
N LEU A 566 -24.65 -38.11 -8.17
CA LEU A 566 -25.95 -38.19 -7.52
C LEU A 566 -26.36 -36.81 -6.99
N THR A 567 -27.61 -36.49 -7.26
CA THR A 567 -28.30 -35.23 -6.98
C THR A 567 -28.23 -34.85 -5.50
N ASN A 568 -27.97 -33.56 -5.23
CA ASN A 568 -27.86 -32.97 -3.89
C ASN A 568 -29.18 -32.99 -3.08
N GLU A 569 -30.26 -33.52 -3.65
CA GLU A 569 -31.60 -33.57 -3.04
C GLU A 569 -31.71 -34.62 -1.92
N HIS A 570 -30.80 -35.59 -1.86
CA HIS A 570 -30.77 -36.65 -0.84
C HIS A 570 -29.68 -36.49 0.22
N THR A 571 -29.22 -35.26 0.46
CA THR A 571 -28.13 -34.96 1.42
C THR A 571 -28.64 -34.19 2.64
N LEU A 572 -28.34 -34.68 3.84
CA LEU A 572 -28.53 -33.99 5.11
C LEU A 572 -27.26 -33.25 5.55
N PHE A 573 -27.46 -32.11 6.20
CA PHE A 573 -26.43 -31.30 6.82
C PHE A 573 -26.54 -31.42 8.35
N LEU A 574 -25.44 -31.81 8.97
CA LEU A 574 -25.30 -31.95 10.41
C LEU A 574 -24.50 -30.78 10.98
N CYS A 575 -25.11 -30.07 11.94
CA CYS A 575 -24.49 -29.03 12.74
C CYS A 575 -24.29 -29.49 14.18
N ASN A 576 -23.33 -28.88 14.86
CA ASN A 576 -23.02 -29.16 16.28
C ASN A 576 -22.46 -30.56 16.53
N VAL A 577 -21.74 -31.12 15.55
CA VAL A 577 -20.97 -32.36 15.71
C VAL A 577 -19.76 -32.06 16.61
N SER A 578 -19.46 -32.95 17.57
CA SER A 578 -18.28 -32.80 18.43
C SER A 578 -17.01 -32.63 17.59
N LYS A 579 -16.07 -31.80 18.04
CA LYS A 579 -14.81 -31.53 17.30
C LYS A 579 -13.85 -32.73 17.34
N ASP A 580 -14.09 -33.64 18.26
CA ASP A 580 -13.32 -34.87 18.44
C ASP A 580 -14.03 -36.09 17.81
N ALA A 581 -15.25 -35.92 17.29
CA ALA A 581 -16.00 -36.99 16.62
C ALA A 581 -15.39 -37.35 15.26
N THR A 582 -15.26 -38.65 15.03
CA THR A 582 -14.70 -39.26 13.83
C THR A 582 -15.78 -39.58 12.80
N LYS A 583 -15.39 -40.01 11.59
CA LYS A 583 -16.37 -40.34 10.52
C LYS A 583 -17.23 -41.53 10.97
N GLU A 584 -16.58 -42.47 11.65
CA GLU A 584 -17.13 -43.70 12.17
C GLU A 584 -18.21 -43.45 13.23
N ASP A 585 -18.04 -42.43 14.07
CA ASP A 585 -19.04 -42.07 15.10
C ASP A 585 -20.33 -41.52 14.48
N VAL A 586 -20.19 -40.72 13.41
CA VAL A 586 -21.34 -40.22 12.66
C VAL A 586 -21.99 -41.36 11.85
N GLU A 587 -21.20 -42.30 11.33
CA GLU A 587 -21.73 -43.47 10.62
C GLU A 587 -22.54 -44.40 11.53
N ALA A 588 -22.08 -44.63 12.75
CA ALA A 588 -22.79 -45.43 13.74
C ALA A 588 -24.20 -44.90 14.05
N LEU A 589 -24.39 -43.57 14.07
CA LEU A 589 -25.69 -42.93 14.31
C LEU A 589 -26.69 -43.09 13.17
N PHE A 590 -26.23 -43.24 11.93
CA PHE A 590 -27.09 -43.36 10.75
C PHE A 590 -27.11 -44.78 10.16
N LYS A 591 -26.44 -45.74 10.81
CA LYS A 591 -26.31 -47.14 10.36
C LYS A 591 -27.64 -47.88 10.28
N ASP A 592 -28.58 -47.55 11.16
CA ASP A 592 -29.90 -48.20 11.19
C ASP A 592 -30.79 -47.80 10.00
N ILE A 593 -30.35 -46.82 9.20
CA ILE A 593 -31.03 -46.38 7.98
C ILE A 593 -30.36 -47.08 6.77
N PRO A 594 -31.03 -48.05 6.13
CA PRO A 594 -30.41 -48.90 5.09
C PRO A 594 -30.06 -48.15 3.79
N SER A 595 -30.51 -46.90 3.63
CA SER A 595 -30.25 -46.05 2.45
C SER A 595 -29.02 -45.13 2.60
N LEU A 596 -28.15 -45.33 3.60
CA LEU A 596 -26.94 -44.52 3.81
C LEU A 596 -25.90 -44.77 2.71
N LYS A 597 -25.43 -43.70 2.03
CA LYS A 597 -24.51 -43.80 0.89
C LYS A 597 -23.09 -43.32 1.20
N ASP A 598 -22.94 -42.11 1.74
CA ASP A 598 -21.63 -41.57 2.12
C ASP A 598 -21.76 -40.50 3.22
N ILE A 599 -20.71 -40.34 4.02
CA ILE A 599 -20.59 -39.33 5.08
C ILE A 599 -19.31 -38.52 4.88
N ARG A 600 -19.47 -37.19 4.85
CA ARG A 600 -18.38 -36.23 4.65
C ARG A 600 -18.28 -35.25 5.81
N LEU A 601 -17.23 -35.38 6.62
CA LEU A 601 -16.88 -34.41 7.66
C LEU A 601 -16.20 -33.17 7.08
N VAL A 602 -16.60 -31.99 7.58
CA VAL A 602 -15.97 -30.72 7.20
C VAL A 602 -14.77 -30.48 8.11
N VAL A 603 -13.57 -30.72 7.58
CA VAL A 603 -12.30 -30.51 8.29
C VAL A 603 -11.56 -29.28 7.76
N LYS A 604 -10.77 -28.63 8.63
CA LYS A 604 -9.83 -27.57 8.22
C LYS A 604 -8.40 -28.05 8.40
N THR A 605 -7.66 -28.08 7.31
CA THR A 605 -6.23 -28.43 7.31
C THR A 605 -5.40 -27.17 7.54
N ARG A 606 -4.54 -27.19 8.56
CA ARG A 606 -3.52 -26.13 8.78
C ARG A 606 -2.19 -26.82 9.04
N GLY A 607 -1.36 -26.92 8.00
CA GLY A 607 -0.17 -27.78 8.03
C GLY A 607 -0.59 -29.26 8.12
N ASP A 608 0.15 -30.04 8.92
CA ASP A 608 -0.02 -31.50 9.03
C ASP A 608 -1.12 -31.94 10.01
N ARG A 609 -1.84 -31.01 10.65
CA ARG A 609 -2.93 -31.32 11.58
C ARG A 609 -4.29 -31.00 10.96
N VAL A 610 -5.13 -32.03 10.87
CA VAL A 610 -6.53 -31.96 10.41
C VAL A 610 -7.44 -31.83 11.64
N LYS A 611 -8.24 -30.76 11.73
CA LYS A 611 -9.19 -30.58 12.85
C LYS A 611 -10.62 -30.41 12.32
N SER A 612 -11.58 -31.14 12.90
CA SER A 612 -12.99 -31.08 12.52
C SER A 612 -13.59 -29.71 12.85
N ARG A 613 -14.44 -29.21 11.95
CA ARG A 613 -15.17 -27.94 12.13
C ARG A 613 -16.53 -28.14 12.80
N GLY A 614 -16.84 -29.37 13.24
CA GLY A 614 -18.09 -29.70 13.92
C GLY A 614 -19.32 -29.70 13.00
N MET A 615 -19.10 -29.98 11.71
CA MET A 615 -20.15 -30.10 10.70
C MET A 615 -19.89 -31.31 9.81
N ALA A 616 -20.96 -31.98 9.38
CA ALA A 616 -20.87 -33.12 8.46
C ALA A 616 -22.02 -33.09 7.44
N TYR A 617 -21.82 -33.76 6.31
CA TYR A 617 -22.84 -34.01 5.31
C TYR A 617 -23.07 -35.52 5.20
N VAL A 618 -24.32 -35.94 5.23
CA VAL A 618 -24.72 -37.35 5.11
C VAL A 618 -25.57 -37.50 3.85
N GLN A 619 -25.11 -38.30 2.91
CA GLN A 619 -25.81 -38.56 1.66
C GLN A 619 -26.55 -39.90 1.74
N PHE A 620 -27.82 -39.90 1.37
CA PHE A 620 -28.64 -41.09 1.24
C PHE A 620 -28.91 -41.42 -0.23
N THR A 621 -29.28 -42.67 -0.51
CA THR A 621 -29.72 -43.11 -1.84
C THR A 621 -31.12 -42.61 -2.17
N ASP A 622 -32.01 -42.55 -1.17
CA ASP A 622 -33.44 -42.29 -1.35
C ASP A 622 -33.96 -41.20 -0.41
N GLY A 623 -35.02 -40.51 -0.83
CA GLY A 623 -35.70 -39.48 -0.03
C GLY A 623 -36.28 -40.01 1.29
N ALA A 624 -36.65 -41.29 1.37
CA ALA A 624 -37.12 -41.92 2.60
C ALA A 624 -36.05 -41.90 3.71
N GLY A 625 -34.77 -42.14 3.35
CA GLY A 625 -33.64 -42.05 4.28
C GLY A 625 -33.38 -40.64 4.80
N VAL A 626 -33.67 -39.62 3.99
CA VAL A 626 -33.58 -38.21 4.40
C VAL A 626 -34.64 -37.88 5.45
N GLU A 627 -35.87 -38.37 5.28
CA GLU A 627 -36.96 -38.16 6.24
C GLU A 627 -36.72 -38.92 7.56
N GLU A 628 -36.15 -40.12 7.50
CA GLU A 628 -35.73 -40.85 8.70
C GLU A 628 -34.54 -40.19 9.40
N GLY A 629 -33.56 -39.72 8.63
CA GLY A 629 -32.40 -39.00 9.17
C GLY A 629 -32.77 -37.67 9.83
N LEU A 630 -33.81 -36.98 9.36
CA LEU A 630 -34.32 -35.76 10.01
C LEU A 630 -34.95 -36.03 11.39
N LYS A 631 -35.46 -37.24 11.64
CA LYS A 631 -36.01 -37.61 12.96
C LYS A 631 -34.92 -37.76 14.03
N LEU A 632 -33.65 -37.89 13.62
CA LEU A 632 -32.49 -37.92 14.51
C LEU A 632 -32.02 -36.51 14.94
N ASN A 633 -32.74 -35.45 14.55
CA ASN A 633 -32.51 -34.10 15.04
C ASN A 633 -32.71 -34.02 16.56
N GLY A 634 -31.67 -33.58 17.27
CA GLY A 634 -31.63 -33.53 18.74
C GLY A 634 -30.98 -34.76 19.41
N SER A 635 -30.56 -35.78 18.66
CA SER A 635 -29.79 -36.92 19.21
C SER A 635 -28.44 -36.48 19.77
N LEU A 636 -28.00 -37.11 20.87
CA LEU A 636 -26.75 -36.75 21.55
C LEU A 636 -25.58 -37.54 20.94
N LEU A 637 -24.60 -36.85 20.37
CA LEU A 637 -23.31 -37.40 19.97
C LEU A 637 -22.22 -36.80 20.86
N ASP A 638 -21.51 -37.63 21.62
CA ASP A 638 -20.52 -37.21 22.63
C ASP A 638 -21.04 -36.15 23.62
N GLY A 639 -22.32 -36.27 24.01
CA GLY A 639 -22.96 -35.31 24.92
C GLY A 639 -23.41 -33.99 24.27
N HIS A 640 -23.26 -33.84 22.95
CA HIS A 640 -23.74 -32.68 22.20
C HIS A 640 -24.99 -33.01 21.37
N PRO A 641 -26.08 -32.22 21.48
CA PRO A 641 -27.27 -32.44 20.66
C PRO A 641 -26.99 -32.06 19.20
N LEU A 642 -27.16 -33.02 18.30
CA LEU A 642 -26.99 -32.84 16.86
C LEU A 642 -28.15 -32.04 16.28
N ARG A 643 -27.83 -31.12 15.37
CA ARG A 643 -28.84 -30.41 14.59
C ARG A 643 -28.82 -30.92 13.15
N VAL A 644 -29.88 -31.61 12.74
CA VAL A 644 -30.00 -32.23 11.41
C VAL A 644 -30.95 -31.43 10.54
N GLU A 645 -30.47 -30.96 9.39
CA GLU A 645 -31.26 -30.17 8.43
C GLU A 645 -31.07 -30.70 7.01
N ARG A 646 -32.05 -30.44 6.12
CA ARG A 646 -31.86 -30.71 4.69
C ARG A 646 -30.79 -29.81 4.12
N SER A 647 -29.84 -30.37 3.37
CA SER A 647 -28.78 -29.59 2.73
C SER A 647 -29.38 -28.59 1.74
N ARG A 648 -29.20 -27.29 1.99
CA ARG A 648 -29.62 -26.21 1.09
C ARG A 648 -28.37 -25.62 0.42
N PRO A 649 -27.99 -26.08 -0.77
CA PRO A 649 -26.96 -25.39 -1.53
C PRO A 649 -27.46 -24.02 -1.98
N PRO A 650 -26.60 -22.99 -2.08
CA PRO A 650 -26.97 -21.74 -2.74
C PRO A 650 -27.41 -22.06 -4.17
N SER A 651 -28.55 -21.52 -4.60
CA SER A 651 -29.17 -21.83 -5.90
C SER A 651 -28.21 -21.53 -7.05
N THR A 652 -27.62 -22.57 -7.62
CA THR A 652 -26.92 -22.52 -8.91
C THR A 652 -27.89 -22.98 -9.99
N SER A 653 -28.40 -22.05 -10.78
CA SER A 653 -29.14 -22.37 -12.00
C SER A 653 -28.16 -22.90 -13.05
N ALA A 654 -28.01 -24.22 -13.12
CA ALA A 654 -27.64 -24.97 -14.33
C ALA A 654 -27.76 -26.48 -14.08
N SER A 655 -28.77 -27.12 -14.66
CA SER A 655 -28.59 -28.27 -15.57
C SER A 655 -29.93 -28.92 -15.93
N THR A 656 -30.13 -29.14 -17.23
CA THR A 656 -30.91 -30.24 -17.81
C THR A 656 -30.14 -30.69 -19.07
N PRO A 657 -30.13 -32.00 -19.41
CA PRO A 657 -29.01 -32.70 -20.04
C PRO A 657 -29.15 -32.89 -21.57
N GLY A 658 -28.05 -33.27 -22.21
CA GLY A 658 -27.91 -33.31 -23.67
C GLY A 658 -28.49 -34.51 -24.41
N GLY A 659 -28.86 -34.28 -25.68
CA GLY A 659 -28.99 -35.29 -26.74
C GLY A 659 -28.06 -34.92 -27.90
N LYS A 660 -27.33 -35.91 -28.45
CA LYS A 660 -26.33 -35.75 -29.51
C LYS A 660 -26.98 -35.56 -30.89
N SER A 661 -26.54 -34.56 -31.65
CA SER A 661 -26.39 -34.63 -33.10
C SER A 661 -25.34 -33.63 -33.58
N SER A 662 -24.63 -34.02 -34.63
CA SER A 662 -23.41 -33.45 -35.22
C SER A 662 -23.60 -32.11 -35.97
N ALA A 663 -22.47 -31.37 -36.04
CA ALA A 663 -22.10 -30.31 -37.00
C ALA A 663 -22.60 -28.86 -36.74
N GLY A 664 -21.67 -27.89 -36.85
CA GLY A 664 -21.95 -26.46 -36.96
C GLY A 664 -21.35 -25.60 -35.85
N ARG A 665 -20.47 -24.67 -36.21
CA ARG A 665 -19.67 -23.77 -35.35
C ARG A 665 -20.39 -22.44 -35.18
N GLU A 666 -20.77 -22.04 -33.97
CA GLU A 666 -21.15 -20.64 -33.65
C GLU A 666 -21.11 -20.36 -32.14
N SER A 667 -20.37 -19.32 -31.75
CA SER A 667 -20.12 -18.88 -30.38
C SER A 667 -20.97 -17.67 -30.03
N THR A 668 -21.81 -17.74 -28.99
CA THR A 668 -22.56 -16.58 -28.47
C THR A 668 -22.08 -16.19 -27.06
N GLN A 669 -21.49 -15.00 -26.98
CA GLN A 669 -21.01 -14.29 -25.79
C GLN A 669 -22.18 -13.79 -24.93
N LYS A 670 -22.11 -13.93 -23.60
CA LYS A 670 -23.04 -13.28 -22.65
C LYS A 670 -22.63 -11.81 -22.41
N ASN A 671 -23.50 -10.88 -22.78
CA ASN A 671 -23.39 -9.44 -22.50
C ASN A 671 -23.70 -9.11 -21.02
N ASP A 672 -23.15 -8.00 -20.54
CA ASP A 672 -23.41 -7.42 -19.20
C ASP A 672 -24.88 -6.97 -19.14
N PRO A 673 -25.68 -7.32 -18.10
CA PRO A 673 -27.13 -7.32 -18.23
C PRO A 673 -27.79 -5.94 -18.18
N VAL A 674 -27.04 -4.83 -18.16
CA VAL A 674 -27.57 -3.49 -17.80
C VAL A 674 -27.13 -2.35 -18.75
N THR A 675 -26.28 -2.61 -19.73
CA THR A 675 -25.73 -1.57 -20.64
C THR A 675 -26.10 -1.86 -22.09
N ILE A 676 -26.63 -0.86 -22.80
CA ILE A 676 -26.95 -0.92 -24.23
C ILE A 676 -26.03 -0.01 -25.04
N PHE A 677 -25.69 -0.45 -26.24
CA PHE A 677 -24.91 0.31 -27.21
C PHE A 677 -25.85 0.98 -28.22
N VAL A 678 -25.64 2.28 -28.47
CA VAL A 678 -26.44 3.07 -29.42
C VAL A 678 -25.52 3.67 -30.47
N GLY A 679 -25.65 3.21 -31.72
CA GLY A 679 -24.89 3.71 -32.86
C GLY A 679 -25.61 4.79 -33.68
N ASN A 680 -24.92 5.37 -34.66
CA ASN A 680 -25.40 6.36 -35.63
C ASN A 680 -25.92 7.70 -35.06
N LEU A 681 -25.45 8.12 -33.88
CA LEU A 681 -25.92 9.33 -33.21
C LEU A 681 -25.55 10.64 -33.93
N ASN A 682 -24.33 10.72 -34.49
CA ASN A 682 -23.79 11.95 -35.08
C ASN A 682 -23.13 11.64 -36.42
N ARG A 683 -23.85 11.81 -37.53
CA ARG A 683 -23.28 11.62 -38.89
C ARG A 683 -22.42 12.82 -39.27
N GLU A 684 -21.29 12.54 -39.92
CA GLU A 684 -20.21 13.47 -40.24
C GLU A 684 -20.65 14.74 -41.01
N LYS A 685 -21.82 14.70 -41.68
CA LYS A 685 -22.39 15.79 -42.50
C LYS A 685 -23.53 16.59 -41.83
N SER A 686 -23.90 16.28 -40.59
CA SER A 686 -24.97 16.99 -39.87
C SER A 686 -24.45 18.22 -39.11
N LYS A 687 -25.16 19.36 -39.23
CA LYS A 687 -24.81 20.63 -38.54
C LYS A 687 -25.18 20.61 -37.05
N GLU A 688 -26.04 19.70 -36.62
CA GLU A 688 -26.54 19.56 -35.26
C GLU A 688 -26.07 18.24 -34.67
N GLN A 689 -25.47 18.29 -33.48
CA GLN A 689 -24.98 17.11 -32.75
C GLN A 689 -25.96 16.75 -31.63
N VAL A 690 -26.28 15.47 -31.49
CA VAL A 690 -27.10 14.94 -30.40
C VAL A 690 -26.25 14.91 -29.12
N THR A 691 -26.65 15.68 -28.12
CA THR A 691 -26.02 15.71 -26.79
C THR A 691 -26.47 14.53 -25.92
N GLU A 692 -25.70 14.24 -24.85
CA GLU A 692 -26.02 13.16 -23.90
C GLU A 692 -27.39 13.36 -23.23
N GLU A 693 -27.75 14.61 -22.92
CA GLU A 693 -29.04 14.99 -22.33
C GLU A 693 -30.20 14.76 -23.30
N GLN A 694 -30.03 15.14 -24.57
CA GLN A 694 -31.04 14.91 -25.60
C GLN A 694 -31.24 13.41 -25.86
N LEU A 695 -30.15 12.63 -25.90
CA LEU A 695 -30.24 11.18 -26.05
C LEU A 695 -30.95 10.53 -24.86
N GLN A 696 -30.69 11.00 -23.63
CA GLN A 696 -31.38 10.53 -22.44
C GLN A 696 -32.89 10.81 -22.49
N VAL A 697 -33.28 12.05 -22.84
CA VAL A 697 -34.69 12.45 -22.91
C VAL A 697 -35.43 11.71 -24.02
N VAL A 698 -34.85 11.60 -25.21
CA VAL A 698 -35.47 10.90 -26.36
C VAL A 698 -35.67 9.42 -26.04
N LEU A 699 -34.66 8.77 -25.46
CA LEU A 699 -34.79 7.36 -25.08
C LEU A 699 -35.86 7.17 -23.99
N GLN A 700 -35.89 8.03 -22.99
CA GLN A 700 -36.86 7.95 -21.90
C GLN A 700 -38.30 8.20 -22.39
N GLN A 701 -38.50 9.18 -23.28
CA GLN A 701 -39.80 9.48 -23.89
C GLN A 701 -40.28 8.37 -24.83
N ALA A 702 -39.38 7.82 -25.66
CA ALA A 702 -39.71 6.72 -26.58
C ALA A 702 -40.08 5.42 -25.83
N MET A 703 -39.46 5.16 -24.69
CA MET A 703 -39.81 3.99 -23.88
C MET A 703 -41.09 4.22 -23.09
N GLN A 704 -41.33 5.45 -22.63
CA GLN A 704 -42.58 5.83 -21.96
C GLN A 704 -43.79 5.73 -22.91
N SER A 705 -43.64 6.10 -24.19
CA SER A 705 -44.69 5.90 -25.20
C SER A 705 -44.89 4.43 -25.58
N ALA A 706 -43.86 3.59 -25.43
CA ALA A 706 -43.95 2.13 -25.58
C ALA A 706 -44.56 1.41 -24.36
N GLY A 707 -44.89 2.15 -23.29
CA GLY A 707 -45.66 1.64 -22.14
C GLY A 707 -44.86 1.22 -20.92
N GLU A 708 -43.53 1.46 -20.87
CA GLU A 708 -42.71 1.17 -19.68
C GLU A 708 -41.77 2.34 -19.33
N LEU A 709 -41.74 2.74 -18.05
CA LEU A 709 -40.85 3.79 -17.58
C LEU A 709 -39.42 3.24 -17.43
N VAL A 710 -38.62 3.36 -18.48
CA VAL A 710 -37.20 3.00 -18.45
C VAL A 710 -36.41 4.11 -17.77
N VAL A 711 -35.84 3.80 -16.59
CA VAL A 711 -34.90 4.69 -15.90
C VAL A 711 -33.51 4.51 -16.49
N VAL A 712 -33.03 5.55 -17.17
CA VAL A 712 -31.66 5.68 -17.66
C VAL A 712 -30.80 6.24 -16.53
N THR A 713 -29.81 5.48 -16.08
CA THR A 713 -28.92 5.92 -14.98
C THR A 713 -27.76 6.75 -15.48
N ARG A 714 -27.31 6.50 -16.72
CA ARG A 714 -26.18 7.21 -17.31
C ARG A 714 -26.20 7.09 -18.83
N VAL A 715 -25.92 8.20 -19.52
CA VAL A 715 -25.65 8.24 -20.96
C VAL A 715 -24.22 8.76 -21.14
N SER A 716 -23.45 8.13 -22.01
CA SER A 716 -22.14 8.66 -22.40
C SER A 716 -21.96 8.57 -23.91
N ILE A 717 -21.70 9.71 -24.54
CA ILE A 717 -21.35 9.80 -25.96
C ILE A 717 -19.88 10.19 -26.01
N LEU A 718 -19.04 9.31 -26.55
CA LEU A 718 -17.60 9.55 -26.63
C LEU A 718 -17.32 10.80 -27.46
N LYS A 719 -16.27 11.55 -27.12
CA LYS A 719 -15.83 12.73 -27.86
C LYS A 719 -14.59 12.41 -28.69
N ASP A 720 -14.47 13.07 -29.84
CA ASP A 720 -13.29 13.06 -30.70
C ASP A 720 -12.27 14.14 -30.28
N ARG A 721 -11.08 14.15 -30.87
CA ARG A 721 -9.92 15.04 -30.61
C ARG A 721 -10.23 16.54 -30.63
N TYR A 722 -11.32 16.97 -31.26
CA TYR A 722 -11.78 18.36 -31.33
C TYR A 722 -12.94 18.67 -30.36
N GLY A 723 -13.28 17.76 -29.45
CA GLY A 723 -14.44 17.87 -28.55
C GLY A 723 -15.79 17.57 -29.22
N LYS A 724 -15.79 17.12 -30.48
CA LYS A 724 -16.97 16.75 -31.26
C LYS A 724 -17.50 15.38 -30.81
N LEU A 725 -18.81 15.21 -30.68
CA LEU A 725 -19.40 13.94 -30.25
C LEU A 725 -19.26 12.86 -31.35
N LYS A 726 -18.79 11.67 -30.98
CA LYS A 726 -18.68 10.49 -31.85
C LYS A 726 -20.06 9.99 -32.26
N ASN A 727 -20.09 9.13 -33.28
CA ASN A 727 -21.32 8.60 -33.86
C ASN A 727 -21.93 7.43 -33.06
N TYR A 728 -21.46 7.15 -31.83
CA TYR A 728 -22.01 6.11 -30.97
C TYR A 728 -21.89 6.50 -29.49
N GLY A 729 -22.76 5.91 -28.67
CA GLY A 729 -22.84 6.14 -27.23
C GLY A 729 -23.27 4.89 -26.46
N LEU A 730 -22.99 4.89 -25.17
CA LEU A 730 -23.34 3.85 -24.23
C LEU A 730 -24.43 4.36 -23.30
N VAL A 731 -25.47 3.56 -23.09
CA VAL A 731 -26.56 3.89 -22.17
C VAL A 731 -26.66 2.80 -21.11
N GLN A 732 -26.57 3.20 -19.86
CA GLN A 732 -26.75 2.32 -18.71
C GLN A 732 -28.17 2.47 -18.17
N LEU A 733 -28.85 1.35 -18.00
CA LEU A 733 -30.22 1.30 -17.48
C LEU A 733 -30.23 0.93 -16.00
N ALA A 734 -31.34 1.16 -15.30
CA ALA A 734 -31.42 0.81 -13.88
C ALA A 734 -31.59 -0.71 -13.64
N LYS A 735 -32.14 -1.46 -14.61
CA LYS A 735 -32.52 -2.87 -14.45
C LYS A 735 -32.28 -3.68 -15.74
N PRO A 736 -31.94 -4.98 -15.64
CA PRO A 736 -31.85 -5.86 -16.80
C PRO A 736 -33.14 -6.06 -17.59
N SER A 737 -34.31 -5.99 -16.93
CA SER A 737 -35.61 -6.06 -17.60
C SER A 737 -35.81 -4.90 -18.58
N HIS A 738 -35.28 -3.72 -18.26
CA HIS A 738 -35.35 -2.56 -19.14
C HIS A 738 -34.48 -2.74 -20.39
N VAL A 739 -33.35 -3.45 -20.30
CA VAL A 739 -32.50 -3.76 -21.47
C VAL A 739 -33.28 -4.64 -22.45
N ALA A 740 -33.93 -5.70 -21.95
CA ALA A 740 -34.76 -6.57 -22.77
C ALA A 740 -35.95 -5.82 -23.39
N PHE A 741 -36.58 -4.92 -22.63
CA PHE A 741 -37.66 -4.08 -23.14
C PHE A 741 -37.21 -3.10 -24.24
N CYS A 742 -36.06 -2.44 -24.06
CA CYS A 742 -35.49 -1.55 -25.08
C CYS A 742 -35.11 -2.31 -26.36
N LEU A 743 -34.60 -3.54 -26.24
CA LEU A 743 -34.30 -4.39 -27.39
C LEU A 743 -35.57 -4.86 -28.11
N ASN A 744 -36.64 -5.19 -27.38
CA ASN A 744 -37.89 -5.70 -27.95
C ASN A 744 -38.76 -4.61 -28.60
N ASN A 745 -38.70 -3.36 -28.13
CA ASN A 745 -39.53 -2.27 -28.65
C ASN A 745 -38.86 -1.41 -29.74
N ALA A 746 -37.70 -1.82 -30.23
CA ALA A 746 -37.00 -1.07 -31.26
C ALA A 746 -37.71 -1.09 -32.64
N GLU A 747 -38.67 -2.01 -32.86
CA GLU A 747 -39.44 -2.15 -34.11
C GLU A 747 -40.71 -1.29 -34.19
N VAL A 748 -41.27 -0.87 -33.04
CA VAL A 748 -42.60 -0.23 -32.94
C VAL A 748 -42.61 1.24 -33.40
N SER A 749 -41.44 1.85 -33.63
CA SER A 749 -41.29 3.27 -34.00
C SER A 749 -41.40 3.56 -35.51
N SER A 750 -41.93 2.64 -36.32
CA SER A 750 -41.76 2.63 -37.79
C SER A 750 -42.99 3.04 -38.64
N SER A 751 -44.11 3.49 -38.07
CA SER A 751 -45.39 3.59 -38.80
C SER A 751 -45.76 4.95 -39.44
N HIS A 752 -44.80 5.82 -39.80
CA HIS A 752 -45.11 7.02 -40.59
C HIS A 752 -44.12 7.35 -41.74
N THR A 753 -44.55 7.05 -42.97
CA THR A 753 -44.25 7.70 -44.29
C THR A 753 -42.97 7.30 -45.09
N PRO A 754 -42.80 7.67 -46.40
CA PRO A 754 -42.94 6.80 -47.58
C PRO A 754 -41.63 6.54 -48.38
N GLN A 755 -41.71 5.62 -49.36
CA GLN A 755 -40.65 5.04 -50.21
C GLN A 755 -39.78 6.01 -51.05
N ARG A 756 -38.46 5.72 -51.19
CA ARG A 756 -37.72 5.54 -52.49
C ARG A 756 -36.22 5.18 -52.33
N GLY A 757 -35.71 4.25 -53.15
CA GLY A 757 -34.31 4.22 -53.64
C GLY A 757 -33.41 3.04 -53.19
N THR A 758 -33.04 2.18 -54.15
CA THR A 758 -32.30 0.90 -54.05
C THR A 758 -30.79 1.00 -54.35
N VAL A 759 -29.91 0.29 -53.61
CA VAL A 759 -28.48 -0.08 -53.92
C VAL A 759 -28.11 -1.41 -53.16
N PRO A 760 -27.22 -2.32 -53.67
CA PRO A 760 -27.26 -3.77 -53.39
C PRO A 760 -26.42 -4.26 -52.17
N PRO A 761 -26.51 -5.56 -51.77
CA PRO A 761 -26.20 -6.03 -50.43
C PRO A 761 -24.81 -6.69 -50.27
N SER A 762 -24.19 -6.53 -49.10
CA SER A 762 -23.23 -7.51 -48.57
C SER A 762 -23.41 -7.66 -47.04
N ALA A 763 -23.23 -8.89 -46.59
CA ALA A 763 -23.78 -9.50 -45.38
C ALA A 763 -23.18 -9.01 -44.05
N LEU A 764 -24.01 -8.90 -43.00
CA LEU A 764 -23.68 -9.03 -41.56
C LEU A 764 -24.99 -9.10 -40.72
N PRO A 765 -25.03 -9.84 -39.58
CA PRO A 765 -26.24 -10.05 -38.78
C PRO A 765 -26.49 -8.95 -37.72
N LEU A 766 -27.78 -8.67 -37.50
CA LEU A 766 -28.46 -8.00 -36.36
C LEU A 766 -27.68 -6.93 -35.57
N LEU A 767 -27.81 -5.67 -36.01
CA LEU A 767 -27.42 -4.46 -35.27
C LEU A 767 -28.54 -3.42 -35.42
N LEU A 768 -28.97 -2.79 -34.33
CA LEU A 768 -29.99 -1.74 -34.35
C LEU A 768 -29.45 -0.52 -35.12
N VAL A 769 -29.92 -0.27 -36.35
CA VAL A 769 -29.60 0.95 -37.12
C VAL A 769 -30.67 1.99 -36.81
N VAL A 770 -30.48 2.76 -35.73
CA VAL A 770 -31.31 3.93 -35.44
C VAL A 770 -30.70 5.15 -36.13
N GLY A 771 -31.35 5.70 -37.15
CA GLY A 771 -31.03 7.01 -37.68
C GLY A 771 -31.89 8.07 -37.00
N LEU A 772 -31.29 9.16 -36.49
CA LEU A 772 -32.04 10.35 -36.09
C LEU A 772 -31.94 11.38 -37.22
N LEU A 773 -33.09 11.80 -37.75
CA LEU A 773 -33.20 12.83 -38.79
C LEU A 773 -33.74 14.11 -38.13
N VAL A 774 -32.97 15.19 -38.18
CA VAL A 774 -33.44 16.50 -37.70
C VAL A 774 -33.99 17.29 -38.87
N VAL A 775 -35.28 17.66 -38.82
CA VAL A 775 -35.94 18.50 -39.83
C VAL A 775 -36.80 19.54 -39.12
N GLY A 776 -36.35 20.79 -39.14
CA GLY A 776 -36.96 21.85 -38.33
C GLY A 776 -36.81 21.57 -36.83
N ALA A 777 -37.50 22.32 -35.98
CA ALA A 777 -37.38 22.28 -34.51
C ALA A 777 -37.83 20.94 -33.83
N GLY A 778 -37.77 19.81 -34.53
CA GLY A 778 -38.06 18.48 -34.03
C GLY A 778 -37.09 17.42 -34.59
N VAL A 779 -36.69 16.49 -33.72
CA VAL A 779 -35.81 15.36 -34.03
C VAL A 779 -36.67 14.10 -34.24
N TRP A 780 -36.54 13.43 -35.38
CA TRP A 780 -37.34 12.25 -35.76
C TRP A 780 -36.49 10.98 -35.86
N LEU A 781 -37.07 9.83 -35.52
CA LEU A 781 -36.44 8.51 -35.63
C LEU A 781 -36.70 7.92 -37.04
N VAL A 782 -35.67 7.45 -37.75
CA VAL A 782 -35.77 6.80 -39.06
C VAL A 782 -34.92 5.53 -39.08
N VAL A 783 -35.54 4.38 -39.38
CA VAL A 783 -34.86 3.07 -39.55
C VAL A 783 -35.01 2.62 -41.01
N VAL A 784 -33.92 2.15 -41.63
CA VAL A 784 -33.90 1.63 -43.00
C VAL A 784 -33.94 0.10 -42.95
N SER A 785 -34.97 -0.52 -43.53
CA SER A 785 -35.12 -1.98 -43.55
C SER A 785 -34.69 -2.59 -44.90
N THR A 786 -33.87 -3.64 -44.85
CA THR A 786 -33.65 -4.60 -45.94
C THR A 786 -34.59 -5.80 -45.73
N LEU A 787 -35.33 -6.22 -46.76
CA LEU A 787 -36.18 -7.42 -46.73
C LEU A 787 -35.79 -8.36 -47.89
N LEU A 788 -35.65 -9.66 -47.58
CA LEU A 788 -35.74 -10.79 -48.52
C LEU A 788 -36.77 -11.80 -47.97
N PRO A 789 -37.40 -12.65 -48.82
CA PRO A 789 -38.84 -12.91 -48.73
C PRO A 789 -39.17 -14.38 -48.40
N ALA A 790 -40.35 -14.63 -47.82
CA ALA A 790 -41.18 -15.83 -48.06
C ALA A 790 -42.55 -15.65 -47.38
N GLY A 791 -43.63 -15.97 -48.11
CA GLY A 791 -45.01 -15.70 -47.71
C GLY A 791 -45.74 -16.85 -47.03
N ALA A 792 -47.01 -16.60 -46.68
CA ALA A 792 -48.19 -17.41 -46.98
C ALA A 792 -49.42 -16.97 -46.15
N ALA A 793 -50.60 -17.02 -46.81
CA ALA A 793 -51.98 -17.08 -46.27
C ALA A 793 -52.56 -15.80 -45.63
N SER A 794 -53.84 -15.41 -45.79
CA SER A 794 -55.00 -15.85 -46.60
C SER A 794 -56.16 -14.85 -46.42
N CYS A 795 -57.21 -14.96 -47.26
CA CYS A 795 -58.51 -14.24 -47.28
C CYS A 795 -58.45 -12.79 -47.80
N GLY A 796 -59.02 -12.43 -48.97
CA GLY A 796 -60.40 -12.60 -49.47
C GLY A 796 -60.92 -11.15 -49.65
N VAL A 797 -61.55 -10.66 -50.72
CA VAL A 797 -62.56 -11.15 -51.68
C VAL A 797 -62.67 -10.06 -52.80
N GLU A 798 -63.12 -10.46 -54.01
CA GLU A 798 -63.63 -9.64 -55.15
C GLU A 798 -62.66 -8.68 -55.89
N GLY A 799 -62.57 -8.62 -57.21
CA GLY A 799 -63.32 -9.26 -58.31
C GLY A 799 -62.71 -8.88 -59.68
N ASP A 800 -63.15 -9.63 -60.70
CA ASP A 800 -63.12 -9.37 -62.15
C ASP A 800 -61.86 -9.58 -63.03
N CYS A 801 -61.92 -10.74 -63.70
CA CYS A 801 -61.89 -10.95 -65.17
C CYS A 801 -60.65 -10.55 -65.99
N VAL A 802 -59.94 -11.54 -66.57
CA VAL A 802 -60.08 -12.05 -67.97
C VAL A 802 -58.92 -13.03 -68.32
N MET A 803 -59.27 -14.30 -68.61
CA MET A 803 -58.82 -15.26 -69.67
C MET A 803 -57.44 -15.05 -70.36
N LEU A 804 -56.60 -16.01 -70.78
CA LEU A 804 -56.47 -17.47 -71.00
C LEU A 804 -54.96 -17.61 -71.37
N GLY A 805 -54.12 -18.58 -70.98
CA GLY A 805 -54.22 -20.02 -71.17
C GLY A 805 -52.85 -20.58 -71.66
N ARG A 806 -52.62 -21.87 -71.37
CA ARG A 806 -51.63 -22.83 -71.94
C ARG A 806 -50.23 -22.98 -71.31
N SER A 807 -50.12 -24.07 -70.56
CA SER A 807 -48.98 -25.03 -70.45
C SER A 807 -48.91 -25.91 -71.73
N PRO A 808 -48.05 -26.96 -71.90
CA PRO A 808 -47.05 -27.58 -71.00
C PRO A 808 -45.74 -28.09 -71.68
N ALA A 809 -44.97 -28.88 -70.89
CA ALA A 809 -44.03 -29.94 -71.27
C ALA A 809 -42.58 -29.49 -71.59
N SER A 810 -41.50 -30.23 -71.33
CA SER A 810 -41.22 -31.52 -70.67
C SER A 810 -39.71 -31.80 -70.79
N TRP A 811 -39.12 -32.42 -69.75
CA TRP A 811 -38.17 -33.55 -69.81
C TRP A 811 -36.67 -33.36 -70.13
N MET A 812 -35.91 -34.18 -69.38
CA MET A 812 -34.64 -34.88 -69.69
C MET A 812 -33.29 -34.18 -69.43
N SER A 813 -32.71 -34.49 -68.26
CA SER A 813 -31.50 -35.33 -68.00
C SER A 813 -30.22 -35.18 -68.87
N PRO A 814 -29.06 -35.81 -68.51
CA PRO A 814 -27.93 -35.13 -67.87
C PRO A 814 -26.58 -35.42 -68.59
N LEU A 815 -25.45 -35.05 -67.95
CA LEU A 815 -24.08 -35.59 -68.05
C LEU A 815 -22.98 -34.52 -68.28
N PRO A 816 -21.73 -34.81 -67.87
CA PRO A 816 -20.86 -33.85 -67.16
C PRO A 816 -19.54 -33.58 -67.90
N GLU A 817 -18.75 -32.66 -67.36
CA GLU A 817 -17.32 -32.86 -66.98
C GLU A 817 -16.86 -31.71 -66.08
#